data_AF-A0A831JVC7-F1
#
_entry.id   AF-A0A831JVC7-F1
#
_cell.length_a   1.000
_cell.length_b   1.000
_cell.length_c   1.000
_cell.angle_alpha   90.00
_cell.angle_beta   90.00
_cell.angle_gamma   90.00
#
_symmetry.space_group_name_H-M   'P 1'
#
loop_
_entity.id
_entity.type
_entity.pdbx_description
1 polymer ?
#
loop_
_entity_poly.entity_id
_entity_poly.type
_entity_poly.pdbx_seq_one_letter_code
_entity_poly.pdbx_strand_id
1 'polypeptide(L)'
;AYTTSCDVSFSLFRPPMGAEGEFTEVLTPPGTSPEELERLSGLLLEGARVLFDPSGRPTLEPAAPLEHLPGALLLSPSRMGRTPLGYLRGTGEELLYAPRAEGMAGAALKLFGSDRSNFYEIFQELFEEGLAPAATSPLILDRIYYNTATYGELDEFFAIYNPTPQPVDLSGYLVTDWEGVEENPYDGGVLLPRILLQPGEYLYLSRTGAYFELYWGEPPCLNYSWDFMTLFGDLRLANSRDSLTLISPTGEVVDRVVWGDVNVSGGWMGPTLPPFSSPRMLQRLRGEDYAPVDTDRWQDFDIFSSPSPGRSDFRPSSFNIDEGYLYVSPEGTLEALQMAVQLAREEIMIEVYTISSPEAVQALRGALLRGVNVTLLVEGYPVGGISTSERWALKELYNMGASVYLLKSSTSEIRTERYRYVHSKFMVVDSRWLLIQSENLGESALPPPNSSGNRGWGVLLRSEGLAGYFREVFLRDLSGRYDVLPYSNALEELAPPEGYIPPVELGDGKYLDRFSMRCIRENLTATAVLSPDHPLRVLVEEIESARQEILVELLSMDLIFSFGRASHWINLSRPDDLYLQCSAEYWQVNPLLRALVEAAGRGVEVRVLMDSTDFDGDGEPDNAPIVSYLNTLSSTMGLTTLKARLIWKGSEATESVIEVLHNKGMVIDSERVLISSVNWGQNSLTNNREAAVVLRGPPAASYYRQVFLWDWNQSALKDFQLRLLPGRFFTLPAGEEVSVMLSVYNMGLAPVEVSLAPPPGENLLVSYSVEELSLQPGETASIYVNITAGAAGDYTLIIPGEVDGEVVELGALHISAYEAPEKITAVGEGGEGEPLLYLIIIVLFVALIFDLLQRFFERRGGGGGRVRRRVPEEEDSRGAGGLLQCP
;
A
#
# COMPACT_ATOMS: atom_id res chain seq x y z
N ALA A 1 -37.18 28.65 -0.27
CA ALA A 1 -38.36 29.37 -0.79
C ALA A 1 -37.97 30.84 -0.97
N TYR A 2 -38.23 31.39 -2.17
CA TYR A 2 -38.21 32.80 -2.62
C TYR A 2 -36.99 33.72 -2.38
N THR A 3 -36.23 33.92 -3.47
CA THR A 3 -35.70 35.18 -4.09
C THR A 3 -35.33 36.40 -3.23
N THR A 4 -34.12 36.94 -3.44
CA THR A 4 -33.86 38.19 -4.21
C THR A 4 -32.35 38.34 -4.47
N SER A 5 -31.98 38.58 -5.73
CA SER A 5 -30.65 39.02 -6.17
C SER A 5 -30.40 40.47 -5.73
N CYS A 6 -29.33 40.73 -4.99
CA CYS A 6 -28.79 42.08 -4.84
C CYS A 6 -27.62 42.26 -5.82
N ASP A 7 -27.78 43.12 -6.82
CA ASP A 7 -26.71 43.59 -7.67
C ASP A 7 -25.76 44.46 -6.84
N VAL A 8 -24.58 43.94 -6.49
CA VAL A 8 -23.49 44.71 -5.88
C VAL A 8 -22.55 45.14 -7.01
N SER A 9 -22.41 46.45 -7.23
CA SER A 9 -21.44 47.00 -8.19
C SER A 9 -20.13 47.35 -7.47
N PHE A 10 -19.02 46.75 -7.91
CA PHE A 10 -17.67 47.04 -7.43
C PHE A 10 -17.15 48.34 -8.06
N SER A 11 -16.60 49.25 -7.25
CA SER A 11 -15.90 50.45 -7.75
C SER A 11 -14.51 50.52 -7.11
N LEU A 12 -13.48 50.19 -7.88
CA LEU A 12 -12.07 50.32 -7.50
C LEU A 12 -11.62 51.77 -7.67
N PHE A 13 -11.18 52.41 -6.58
CA PHE A 13 -10.57 53.75 -6.65
C PHE A 13 -9.03 53.65 -6.69
N ARG A 14 -8.41 54.38 -7.61
CA ARG A 14 -6.96 54.57 -7.67
C ARG A 14 -6.55 55.69 -6.70
N PRO A 15 -5.57 55.49 -5.80
CA PRO A 15 -5.02 56.61 -5.05
C PRO A 15 -4.27 57.57 -6.00
N PRO A 16 -4.21 58.89 -5.69
CA PRO A 16 -3.43 59.83 -6.48
C PRO A 16 -1.93 59.46 -6.46
N MET A 17 -1.24 59.69 -7.58
CA MET A 17 0.17 59.33 -7.75
C MET A 17 1.06 59.89 -6.62
N GLY A 18 1.67 59.00 -5.84
CA GLY A 18 2.69 59.32 -4.84
C GLY A 18 2.56 58.63 -3.49
N ALA A 19 1.48 57.86 -3.25
CA ALA A 19 1.33 57.05 -2.03
C ALA A 19 1.53 55.56 -2.34
N GLU A 20 2.42 54.89 -1.62
CA GLU A 20 2.45 53.42 -1.55
C GLU A 20 1.39 52.95 -0.53
N GLY A 21 0.45 52.13 -0.99
CA GLY A 21 -0.63 51.53 -0.20
C GLY A 21 -1.57 50.71 -1.09
N GLU A 22 -1.96 49.52 -0.62
CA GLU A 22 -2.90 48.63 -1.30
C GLU A 22 -4.35 49.13 -1.23
N PHE A 23 -5.15 48.72 -2.22
CA PHE A 23 -6.57 49.03 -2.36
C PHE A 23 -7.37 48.54 -1.13
N THR A 24 -8.17 49.41 -0.50
CA THR A 24 -9.17 48.99 0.49
C THR A 24 -10.53 48.93 -0.17
N GLU A 25 -11.11 47.74 -0.30
CA GLU A 25 -12.51 47.58 -0.72
C GLU A 25 -13.44 47.97 0.42
N VAL A 26 -14.34 48.92 0.18
CA VAL A 26 -15.38 49.32 1.15
C VAL A 26 -16.74 49.09 0.51
N LEU A 27 -17.50 48.14 1.05
CA LEU A 27 -18.88 47.88 0.66
C LEU A 27 -19.75 49.06 1.10
N THR A 28 -20.36 49.78 0.16
CA THR A 28 -21.31 50.85 0.48
C THR A 28 -22.62 50.72 -0.32
N PRO A 29 -23.75 51.19 0.22
CA PRO A 29 -25.01 51.20 -0.52
C PRO A 29 -24.90 52.04 -1.80
N PRO A 30 -25.66 51.70 -2.87
CA PRO A 30 -25.70 52.48 -4.10
C PRO A 30 -26.11 53.94 -3.82
N GLY A 31 -25.27 54.89 -4.23
CA GLY A 31 -25.57 56.34 -4.09
C GLY A 31 -24.90 57.05 -2.91
N THR A 32 -23.98 56.40 -2.20
CA THR A 32 -23.18 57.04 -1.14
C THR A 32 -22.31 58.15 -1.73
N SER A 33 -22.37 59.36 -1.15
CA SER A 33 -21.65 60.52 -1.69
C SER A 33 -20.14 60.44 -1.43
N PRO A 34 -19.27 60.99 -2.30
CA PRO A 34 -17.82 60.93 -2.12
C PRO A 34 -17.32 61.53 -0.80
N GLU A 35 -17.93 62.62 -0.33
CA GLU A 35 -17.58 63.27 0.94
C GLU A 35 -17.95 62.41 2.16
N GLU A 36 -18.99 61.59 2.04
CA GLU A 36 -19.46 60.71 3.11
C GLU A 36 -18.63 59.41 3.19
N LEU A 37 -18.12 58.94 2.04
CA LEU A 37 -17.11 57.89 1.94
C LEU A 37 -15.77 58.30 2.56
N GLU A 38 -15.30 59.51 2.29
CA GLU A 38 -14.04 60.04 2.85
C GLU A 38 -14.14 60.28 4.37
N ARG A 39 -15.33 60.66 4.86
CA ARG A 39 -15.58 60.76 6.30
C ARG A 39 -15.62 59.39 6.99
N LEU A 40 -16.21 58.37 6.35
CA LEU A 40 -16.28 57.02 6.91
C LEU A 40 -14.91 56.32 6.93
N SER A 41 -14.07 56.53 5.91
CA SER A 41 -12.70 56.01 5.89
C SER A 41 -11.83 56.63 6.98
N GLY A 42 -11.97 57.93 7.25
CA GLY A 42 -11.28 58.61 8.35
C GLY A 42 -11.65 58.07 9.74
N LEU A 43 -12.91 57.68 9.96
CA LEU A 43 -13.38 57.17 11.26
C LEU A 43 -13.01 55.71 11.52
N LEU A 44 -12.86 54.89 10.47
CA LEU A 44 -12.37 53.51 10.57
C LEU A 44 -10.89 53.45 10.92
N LEU A 45 -10.10 54.44 10.49
CA LEU A 45 -8.69 54.57 10.86
C LEU A 45 -8.47 54.92 12.35
N GLU A 46 -9.47 55.47 13.03
CA GLU A 46 -9.43 55.81 14.46
C GLU A 46 -10.03 54.72 15.38
N GLY A 47 -10.43 53.57 14.84
CA GLY A 47 -10.90 52.42 15.62
C GLY A 47 -12.35 52.51 16.12
N ALA A 48 -13.18 53.39 15.55
CA ALA A 48 -14.62 53.47 15.88
C ALA A 48 -15.42 52.33 15.21
N ARG A 49 -16.40 51.76 15.93
CA ARG A 49 -17.35 50.80 15.35
C ARG A 49 -18.50 51.55 14.67
N VAL A 50 -18.75 51.22 13.39
CA VAL A 50 -19.89 51.74 12.63
C VAL A 50 -20.94 50.63 12.54
N LEU A 51 -22.11 50.86 13.11
CA LEU A 51 -23.26 49.95 13.04
C LEU A 51 -24.35 50.57 12.17
N PHE A 52 -24.92 49.80 11.25
CA PHE A 52 -26.06 50.26 10.47
C PHE A 52 -27.35 49.88 11.19
N ASP A 53 -28.23 50.85 11.36
CA ASP A 53 -29.57 50.58 11.86
C ASP A 53 -30.39 49.78 10.82
N PRO A 54 -31.55 49.20 11.19
CA PRO A 54 -32.38 48.43 10.26
C PRO A 54 -32.90 49.22 9.05
N SER A 55 -32.71 50.53 9.00
CA SER A 55 -33.03 51.40 7.86
C SER A 55 -31.82 51.72 6.97
N GLY A 56 -30.64 51.18 7.29
CA GLY A 56 -29.40 51.35 6.54
C GLY A 56 -28.63 52.63 6.88
N ARG A 57 -28.89 53.28 8.02
CA ARG A 57 -28.17 54.48 8.45
C ARG A 57 -27.07 54.16 9.47
N PRO A 58 -25.83 54.65 9.29
CA PRO A 58 -24.72 54.36 10.21
C PRO A 58 -24.86 55.12 11.54
N THR A 59 -24.53 54.43 12.64
CA THR A 59 -24.45 54.92 14.01
C THR A 59 -23.11 54.51 14.64
N LEU A 60 -22.57 55.34 15.54
CA LEU A 60 -21.21 55.19 16.10
C LEU A 60 -21.26 54.81 17.59
N GLU A 61 -20.48 53.81 18.00
CA GLU A 61 -20.17 53.53 19.42
C GLU A 61 -18.67 53.77 19.71
N PRO A 62 -18.31 54.48 20.82
CA PRO A 62 -16.93 54.62 21.26
C PRO A 62 -16.39 53.35 21.94
N ALA A 63 -15.11 53.01 21.72
CA ALA A 63 -14.44 51.87 22.36
C ALA A 63 -14.26 52.08 23.87
N ALA A 64 -14.63 51.08 24.68
CA ALA A 64 -14.36 51.07 26.12
C ALA A 64 -12.88 50.76 26.41
N PRO A 65 -12.25 51.37 27.44
CA PRO A 65 -10.86 51.13 27.77
C PRO A 65 -10.66 49.76 28.46
N LEU A 66 -9.65 49.02 27.99
CA LEU A 66 -9.18 47.75 28.56
C LEU A 66 -8.34 48.02 29.82
N GLU A 67 -8.94 47.93 31.00
CA GLU A 67 -8.21 47.77 32.26
C GLU A 67 -8.53 46.38 32.88
N HIS A 68 -7.45 45.68 33.25
CA HIS A 68 -7.37 44.45 34.06
C HIS A 68 -7.75 43.09 33.44
N LEU A 69 -6.73 42.35 32.97
CA LEU A 69 -6.65 40.89 33.09
C LEU A 69 -5.19 40.46 33.36
N PRO A 70 -4.86 39.87 34.52
CA PRO A 70 -3.54 39.33 34.79
C PRO A 70 -3.40 37.88 34.28
N GLY A 71 -2.30 37.62 33.57
CA GLY A 71 -1.43 36.44 33.73
C GLY A 71 -1.94 35.04 33.36
N ALA A 72 -1.31 34.47 32.33
CA ALA A 72 -1.24 33.06 31.91
C ALA A 72 -2.37 32.52 30.99
N LEU A 73 -2.02 32.34 29.70
CA LEU A 73 -2.68 31.36 28.83
C LEU A 73 -2.15 29.97 29.19
N LEU A 74 -2.96 29.18 29.89
CA LEU A 74 -2.76 27.74 30.06
C LEU A 74 -3.26 27.04 28.80
N LEU A 75 -2.36 26.74 27.87
CA LEU A 75 -2.62 25.78 26.79
C LEU A 75 -2.29 24.38 27.33
N SER A 76 -3.31 23.54 27.51
CA SER A 76 -3.13 22.12 27.77
C SER A 76 -3.86 21.33 26.69
N PRO A 77 -3.13 20.65 25.79
CA PRO A 77 -3.71 19.66 24.91
C PRO A 77 -3.28 18.28 25.41
N SER A 78 -3.93 17.71 26.43
CA SER A 78 -3.73 16.28 26.70
C SER A 78 -5.01 15.53 27.08
N ARG A 79 -5.30 14.57 26.19
CA ARG A 79 -6.02 13.29 26.34
C ARG A 79 -7.48 13.29 26.81
N MET A 80 -8.25 12.58 25.99
CA MET A 80 -9.59 12.02 26.16
C MET A 80 -10.78 12.95 25.91
N GLY A 81 -11.47 12.65 24.81
CA GLY A 81 -12.93 12.67 24.77
C GLY A 81 -13.55 13.91 24.14
N ARG A 82 -13.98 13.74 22.88
CA ARG A 82 -15.28 14.21 22.38
C ARG A 82 -15.73 15.60 22.89
N THR A 83 -15.22 16.67 22.30
CA THR A 83 -16.00 17.80 21.75
C THR A 83 -15.04 18.90 21.32
N PRO A 84 -15.09 19.39 20.06
CA PRO A 84 -14.59 20.71 19.73
C PRO A 84 -15.40 21.72 20.57
N LEU A 85 -14.71 22.65 21.23
CA LEU A 85 -15.38 23.85 21.76
C LEU A 85 -16.09 24.51 20.58
N GLY A 86 -17.42 24.55 20.68
CA GLY A 86 -18.32 24.72 19.55
C GLY A 86 -18.07 26.01 18.77
N TYR A 87 -17.90 25.86 17.47
CA TYR A 87 -18.51 26.80 16.54
C TYR A 87 -20.03 26.74 16.78
N LEU A 88 -20.57 27.78 17.42
CA LEU A 88 -22.00 28.04 17.36
C LEU A 88 -22.37 28.28 15.90
N ARG A 89 -22.87 27.22 15.25
CA ARG A 89 -23.59 27.30 13.99
C ARG A 89 -24.92 28.01 14.27
N GLY A 90 -24.93 29.32 14.11
CA GLY A 90 -26.12 30.15 14.28
C GLY A 90 -25.98 31.44 13.50
N THR A 91 -26.73 31.52 12.38
CA THR A 91 -27.18 32.73 11.66
C THR A 91 -26.10 33.75 11.26
N GLY A 92 -26.00 33.99 9.94
CA GLY A 92 -24.95 34.80 9.34
C GLY A 92 -24.68 36.14 10.03
N GLU A 93 -23.40 36.40 10.27
CA GLU A 93 -22.77 37.70 10.50
C GLU A 93 -21.27 37.54 10.18
N GLU A 94 -20.69 38.60 9.61
CA GLU A 94 -19.42 38.64 8.89
C GLU A 94 -18.16 38.43 9.76
N LEU A 95 -17.09 37.92 9.13
CA LEU A 95 -15.72 37.86 9.65
C LEU A 95 -15.19 39.28 9.92
N LEU A 96 -14.96 39.61 11.20
CA LEU A 96 -14.29 40.84 11.63
C LEU A 96 -12.78 40.76 11.40
N TYR A 97 -12.30 41.51 10.40
CA TYR A 97 -10.88 41.91 10.27
C TYR A 97 -10.55 42.92 11.38
N ALA A 98 -9.52 42.65 12.19
CA ALA A 98 -8.98 43.64 13.14
C ALA A 98 -7.87 44.48 12.46
N PRO A 99 -7.81 45.82 12.65
CA PRO A 99 -6.80 46.67 12.02
C PRO A 99 -5.41 46.43 12.60
N ARG A 100 -4.40 46.56 11.74
CA ARG A 100 -2.96 46.48 12.02
C ARG A 100 -2.57 47.22 13.30
N ALA A 101 -1.92 46.53 14.22
CA ALA A 101 -1.16 47.15 15.30
C ALA A 101 0.24 47.58 14.80
N GLU A 102 0.30 48.51 13.83
CA GLU A 102 1.58 49.15 13.41
C GLU A 102 2.14 50.11 14.49
N GLY A 103 1.49 50.25 15.65
CA GLY A 103 1.74 51.34 16.59
C GLY A 103 2.86 51.17 17.62
N MET A 104 3.24 49.94 18.02
CA MET A 104 4.18 49.77 19.16
C MET A 104 5.58 49.30 18.76
N ALA A 105 5.72 48.37 17.81
CA ALA A 105 7.04 47.92 17.35
C ALA A 105 7.78 49.02 16.54
N GLY A 106 7.06 49.74 15.68
CA GLY A 106 7.62 50.87 14.91
C GLY A 106 7.95 52.10 15.75
N ALA A 107 7.31 52.27 16.92
CA ALA A 107 7.59 53.36 17.84
C ALA A 107 8.86 53.12 18.67
N ALA A 108 9.15 51.87 19.04
CA ALA A 108 10.40 51.50 19.71
C ALA A 108 11.63 51.75 18.81
N LEU A 109 11.54 51.40 17.52
CA LEU A 109 12.62 51.63 16.54
C LEU A 109 12.91 53.11 16.24
N LYS A 110 11.95 54.02 16.47
CA LYS A 110 12.15 55.49 16.31
C LYS A 110 12.70 56.19 17.56
N LEU A 111 12.57 55.58 18.74
CA LEU A 111 13.02 56.16 20.01
C LEU A 111 14.52 55.90 20.30
N PHE A 112 15.13 54.89 19.66
CA PHE A 112 16.54 54.54 19.87
C PHE A 112 17.35 54.82 18.60
N GLY A 113 17.94 56.01 18.52
CA GLY A 113 18.77 56.41 17.40
C GLY A 113 20.04 55.57 17.31
N SER A 114 20.21 54.86 16.19
CA SER A 114 21.45 54.34 15.56
C SER A 114 22.54 53.64 16.39
N ASP A 115 22.46 53.57 17.71
CA ASP A 115 23.50 52.98 18.56
C ASP A 115 23.18 51.51 18.85
N ARG A 116 23.84 50.65 18.08
CA ARG A 116 23.64 49.20 17.99
C ARG A 116 24.23 48.42 19.18
N SER A 117 24.82 49.10 20.16
CA SER A 117 25.49 48.50 21.32
C SER A 117 24.60 48.34 22.56
N ASN A 118 23.46 49.03 22.62
CA ASN A 118 22.55 48.98 23.78
C ASN A 118 21.58 47.78 23.80
N PHE A 119 21.44 47.02 22.71
CA PHE A 119 20.44 45.95 22.69
C PHE A 119 20.89 44.70 23.44
N TYR A 120 22.18 44.35 23.41
CA TYR A 120 22.69 43.23 24.23
C TYR A 120 22.54 43.50 25.74
N GLU A 121 22.60 44.76 26.15
CA GLU A 121 22.35 45.19 27.54
C GLU A 121 20.84 45.18 27.88
N ILE A 122 19.96 45.63 26.98
CA ILE A 122 18.49 45.60 27.19
C ILE A 122 17.92 44.16 27.10
N PHE A 123 18.50 43.30 26.25
CA PHE A 123 18.16 41.89 26.16
C PHE A 123 18.56 41.13 27.43
N GLN A 124 19.63 41.57 28.12
CA GLN A 124 19.93 41.10 29.47
C GLN A 124 18.99 41.71 30.53
N GLU A 125 18.69 43.01 30.48
CA GLU A 125 17.80 43.67 31.46
C GLU A 125 16.35 43.15 31.42
N LEU A 126 15.83 42.73 30.26
CA LEU A 126 14.50 42.09 30.14
C LEU A 126 14.48 40.65 30.69
N PHE A 127 15.65 40.00 30.80
CA PHE A 127 15.79 38.61 31.29
C PHE A 127 16.14 38.52 32.78
N GLU A 128 16.65 39.60 33.41
CA GLU A 128 17.10 39.60 34.80
C GLU A 128 15.97 39.53 35.85
N GLU A 129 14.69 39.73 35.51
CA GLU A 129 13.58 39.64 36.48
C GLU A 129 12.85 38.28 36.54
N GLY A 130 13.36 37.22 35.90
CA GLY A 130 12.63 35.94 35.85
C GLY A 130 13.48 34.68 35.75
N LEU A 131 14.24 34.36 36.80
CA LEU A 131 14.74 33.02 37.18
C LEU A 131 14.84 31.95 36.05
N ALA A 132 16.03 31.84 35.45
CA ALA A 132 16.43 30.63 34.74
C ALA A 132 16.61 29.43 35.69
N PRO A 133 16.40 28.21 35.19
CA PRO A 133 17.37 27.15 35.39
C PRO A 133 18.10 26.86 34.08
N ALA A 134 19.42 26.85 34.17
CA ALA A 134 20.32 26.33 33.17
C ALA A 134 20.08 24.84 32.93
N ALA A 135 19.69 24.50 31.70
CA ALA A 135 20.00 23.27 31.00
C ALA A 135 19.78 23.55 29.52
N THR A 136 20.76 23.30 28.67
CA THR A 136 20.58 23.22 27.22
C THR A 136 19.47 22.21 26.95
N SER A 137 18.25 22.69 26.71
CA SER A 137 17.11 21.83 26.44
C SER A 137 17.30 21.23 25.05
N PRO A 138 17.35 19.90 24.88
CA PRO A 138 17.60 19.24 23.59
C PRO A 138 16.35 19.27 22.72
N LEU A 139 15.78 20.44 22.45
CA LEU A 139 14.67 20.54 21.49
C LEU A 139 15.20 20.20 20.09
N ILE A 140 14.41 19.48 19.31
CA ILE A 140 14.84 18.95 18.01
C ILE A 140 13.97 19.55 16.90
N LEU A 141 14.60 20.04 15.83
CA LEU A 141 13.99 20.33 14.53
C LEU A 141 13.84 19.02 13.76
N ASP A 142 12.62 18.52 13.61
CA ASP A 142 12.38 17.18 13.03
C ASP A 142 11.81 17.22 11.61
N ARG A 143 10.68 17.92 11.45
CA ARG A 143 9.91 17.96 10.21
C ARG A 143 10.13 19.31 9.57
N ILE A 144 10.74 19.37 8.39
CA ILE A 144 11.03 20.63 7.69
C ILE A 144 10.63 20.52 6.23
N TYR A 145 9.75 21.41 5.79
CA TYR A 145 9.25 21.44 4.42
C TYR A 145 9.61 22.77 3.79
N TYR A 146 10.75 22.78 3.10
CA TYR A 146 11.34 23.98 2.49
C TYR A 146 11.15 24.01 0.96
N ASN A 147 11.27 22.86 0.29
CA ASN A 147 10.90 22.70 -1.12
C ASN A 147 9.49 22.16 -1.21
N THR A 148 8.54 23.04 -1.51
CA THR A 148 7.12 22.79 -1.28
C THR A 148 6.32 22.60 -2.57
N ALA A 149 5.06 22.21 -2.43
CA ALA A 149 4.20 21.86 -3.55
C ALA A 149 3.50 23.09 -4.17
N THR A 150 3.44 24.21 -3.45
CA THR A 150 2.75 25.43 -3.92
C THR A 150 3.69 26.37 -4.67
N TYR A 151 3.13 27.39 -5.30
CA TYR A 151 3.94 28.44 -5.95
C TYR A 151 4.36 29.47 -4.90
N GLY A 152 5.64 29.84 -4.89
CA GLY A 152 6.17 30.82 -3.92
C GLY A 152 6.35 30.26 -2.51
N GLU A 153 6.29 28.94 -2.35
CA GLU A 153 6.56 28.23 -1.09
C GLU A 153 5.66 28.68 0.08
N LEU A 154 4.37 28.92 -0.21
CA LEU A 154 3.42 29.44 0.79
C LEU A 154 3.09 28.43 1.89
N ASP A 155 3.32 27.16 1.63
CA ASP A 155 3.07 26.02 2.49
C ASP A 155 4.33 25.51 3.20
N GLU A 156 5.39 26.33 3.25
CA GLU A 156 6.55 26.06 4.11
C GLU A 156 6.11 25.82 5.55
N PHE A 157 6.72 24.85 6.20
CA PHE A 157 6.54 24.64 7.64
C PHE A 157 7.73 23.90 8.24
N PHE A 158 7.82 23.98 9.56
CA PHE A 158 8.70 23.14 10.34
C PHE A 158 8.08 22.74 11.67
N ALA A 159 8.64 21.73 12.33
CA ALA A 159 8.19 21.28 13.64
C ALA A 159 9.35 21.16 14.65
N ILE A 160 9.11 21.66 15.85
CA ILE A 160 9.99 21.53 17.01
C ILE A 160 9.44 20.42 17.91
N TYR A 161 10.28 19.45 18.26
CA TYR A 161 9.96 18.33 19.12
C TYR A 161 10.60 18.48 20.51
N ASN A 162 9.87 18.11 21.57
CA ASN A 162 10.42 18.01 22.92
C ASN A 162 10.74 16.56 23.29
N PRO A 163 12.01 16.10 23.21
CA PRO A 163 12.40 14.75 23.64
C PRO A 163 12.58 14.63 25.15
N THR A 164 12.49 15.72 25.91
CA THR A 164 12.76 15.68 27.34
C THR A 164 11.58 15.08 28.11
N PRO A 165 11.81 14.47 29.29
CA PRO A 165 10.73 13.97 30.13
C PRO A 165 9.97 15.09 30.88
N GLN A 166 10.29 16.37 30.63
CA GLN A 166 9.67 17.52 31.28
C GLN A 166 9.10 18.52 30.26
N PRO A 167 8.10 19.33 30.62
CA PRO A 167 7.67 20.41 29.76
C PRO A 167 8.76 21.47 29.58
N VAL A 168 8.88 22.05 28.39
CA VAL A 168 9.85 23.11 28.05
C VAL A 168 9.12 24.40 27.71
N ASP A 169 9.49 25.52 28.36
CA ASP A 169 8.97 26.85 28.02
C ASP A 169 9.77 27.43 26.86
N LEU A 170 9.10 27.66 25.73
CA LEU A 170 9.71 28.16 24.50
C LEU A 170 9.85 29.68 24.44
N SER A 171 9.51 30.40 25.52
CA SER A 171 9.65 31.85 25.59
C SER A 171 11.07 32.31 25.26
N GLY A 172 11.21 33.16 24.24
CA GLY A 172 12.49 33.78 23.89
C GLY A 172 13.44 32.90 23.07
N TYR A 173 13.03 31.69 22.70
CA TYR A 173 13.74 30.92 21.68
C TYR A 173 13.58 31.60 20.31
N LEU A 174 14.64 31.63 19.51
CA LEU A 174 14.64 32.19 18.16
C LEU A 174 14.82 31.05 17.14
N VAL A 175 13.98 31.04 16.11
CA VAL A 175 14.17 30.20 14.92
C VAL A 175 14.58 31.08 13.76
N THR A 176 15.64 30.73 13.04
CA THR A 176 16.15 31.54 11.91
C THR A 176 16.77 30.66 10.83
N ASP A 177 16.75 31.11 9.58
CA ASP A 177 17.47 30.51 8.45
C ASP A 177 18.98 30.81 8.46
N TRP A 178 19.41 31.70 9.38
CA TRP A 178 20.78 32.20 9.52
C TRP A 178 21.20 33.15 8.38
N GLU A 179 20.32 33.48 7.44
CA GLU A 179 20.61 34.44 6.37
C GLU A 179 20.52 35.87 6.91
N GLY A 180 21.55 36.68 6.68
CA GLY A 180 21.59 38.08 7.15
C GLY A 180 21.80 38.28 8.65
N VAL A 181 21.76 37.23 9.49
CA VAL A 181 21.91 37.32 10.96
C VAL A 181 23.24 37.96 11.40
N GLU A 182 24.33 37.76 10.64
CA GLU A 182 25.64 38.39 10.90
C GLU A 182 25.63 39.92 10.63
N GLU A 183 24.77 40.40 9.74
CA GLU A 183 24.65 41.82 9.37
C GLU A 183 23.51 42.52 10.13
N ASN A 184 22.42 41.78 10.35
CA ASN A 184 21.21 42.16 11.05
C ASN A 184 20.65 40.91 11.76
N PRO A 185 20.78 40.78 13.10
CA PRO A 185 20.19 39.66 13.84
C PRO A 185 18.65 39.66 13.82
N TYR A 186 18.07 40.69 13.17
CA TYR A 186 16.64 40.86 12.96
C TYR A 186 16.20 40.62 11.51
N ASP A 187 17.00 39.96 10.68
CA ASP A 187 16.58 39.50 9.35
C ASP A 187 16.42 37.97 9.38
N GLY A 188 15.36 37.45 8.77
CA GLY A 188 15.12 36.00 8.65
C GLY A 188 14.83 35.23 9.95
N GLY A 189 14.11 35.81 10.92
CA GLY A 189 13.93 35.20 12.25
C GLY A 189 12.53 35.28 12.88
N VAL A 190 12.18 34.24 13.63
CA VAL A 190 10.90 34.02 14.31
C VAL A 190 11.14 33.81 15.82
N LEU A 191 10.79 34.82 16.64
CA LEU A 191 10.89 34.71 18.10
C LEU A 191 9.64 34.02 18.69
N LEU A 192 9.85 32.90 19.40
CA LEU A 192 8.77 32.09 19.93
C LEU A 192 8.10 32.74 21.16
N PRO A 193 6.75 32.74 21.24
CA PRO A 193 6.03 33.24 22.40
C PRO A 193 6.09 32.23 23.55
N ARG A 194 5.47 32.58 24.67
CA ARG A 194 5.34 31.67 25.81
C ARG A 194 4.43 30.50 25.50
N ILE A 195 5.05 29.38 25.11
CA ILE A 195 4.40 28.09 24.87
C ILE A 195 5.10 27.05 25.73
N LEU A 196 4.32 26.29 26.48
CA LEU A 196 4.83 25.19 27.29
C LEU A 196 4.65 23.86 26.53
N LEU A 197 5.71 23.41 25.85
CA LEU A 197 5.69 22.20 25.03
C LEU A 197 5.87 20.96 25.91
N GLN A 198 4.90 20.04 25.94
CA GLN A 198 4.97 18.85 26.82
C GLN A 198 5.96 17.79 26.30
N PRO A 199 6.38 16.83 27.16
CA PRO A 199 7.18 15.69 26.73
C PRO A 199 6.56 14.93 25.56
N GLY A 200 7.34 14.76 24.48
CA GLY A 200 6.92 14.04 23.29
C GLY A 200 5.97 14.81 22.36
N GLU A 201 5.73 16.10 22.62
CA GLU A 201 4.89 16.94 21.76
C GLU A 201 5.69 17.64 20.65
N TYR A 202 4.95 18.00 19.60
CA TYR A 202 5.42 18.82 18.49
C TYR A 202 4.76 20.20 18.54
N LEU A 203 5.55 21.25 18.32
CA LEU A 203 5.07 22.57 17.92
C LEU A 203 5.23 22.71 16.41
N TYR A 204 4.13 22.78 15.66
CA TYR A 204 4.16 23.02 14.22
C TYR A 204 4.04 24.51 13.91
N LEU A 205 4.97 25.03 13.13
CA LEU A 205 4.99 26.40 12.65
C LEU A 205 4.92 26.37 11.13
N SER A 206 3.94 27.05 10.55
CA SER A 206 3.81 27.13 9.08
C SER A 206 3.84 28.58 8.63
N ARG A 207 4.29 28.82 7.40
CA ARG A 207 4.21 30.13 6.78
C ARG A 207 2.77 30.55 6.56
N THR A 208 1.92 29.65 6.06
CA THR A 208 0.49 29.92 5.86
C THR A 208 -0.33 28.77 6.41
N GLY A 209 -1.08 29.03 7.49
CA GLY A 209 -1.83 27.99 8.18
C GLY A 209 -2.89 27.27 7.33
N ALA A 210 -3.45 27.93 6.32
CA ALA A 210 -4.46 27.33 5.44
C ALA A 210 -3.92 26.12 4.65
N TYR A 211 -2.69 26.18 4.15
CA TYR A 211 -2.09 25.04 3.43
C TYR A 211 -1.78 23.89 4.38
N PHE A 212 -1.28 24.19 5.58
CA PHE A 212 -1.08 23.17 6.61
C PHE A 212 -2.40 22.46 6.97
N GLU A 213 -3.50 23.22 7.11
CA GLU A 213 -4.83 22.65 7.34
C GLU A 213 -5.32 21.78 6.17
N LEU A 214 -4.99 22.12 4.92
CA LEU A 214 -5.31 21.26 3.77
C LEU A 214 -4.64 19.89 3.89
N TYR A 215 -3.36 19.87 4.30
CA TYR A 215 -2.56 18.66 4.45
C TYR A 215 -2.97 17.79 5.63
N TRP A 216 -3.20 18.40 6.81
CA TRP A 216 -3.43 17.66 8.06
C TRP A 216 -4.89 17.65 8.52
N GLY A 217 -5.77 18.42 7.89
CA GLY A 217 -7.18 18.58 8.31
C GLY A 217 -7.37 19.48 9.53
N GLU A 218 -6.27 19.99 10.11
CA GLU A 218 -6.20 20.81 11.32
C GLU A 218 -5.16 21.94 11.12
N PRO A 219 -5.35 23.14 11.70
CA PRO A 219 -4.40 24.24 11.57
C PRO A 219 -3.06 23.96 12.28
N PRO A 220 -1.98 24.68 11.92
CA PRO A 220 -0.70 24.60 12.62
C PRO A 220 -0.83 25.16 14.05
N CYS A 221 0.20 24.98 14.88
CA CYS A 221 0.23 25.61 16.19
C CYS A 221 0.47 27.13 16.08
N LEU A 222 1.30 27.57 15.12
CA LEU A 222 1.60 28.98 14.84
C LEU A 222 1.72 29.24 13.33
N ASN A 223 1.28 30.42 12.91
CA ASN A 223 1.48 30.98 11.58
C ASN A 223 2.51 32.12 11.63
N TYR A 224 3.73 31.88 11.15
CA TYR A 224 4.81 32.86 11.25
C TYR A 224 4.82 33.94 10.17
N SER A 225 3.80 34.06 9.31
CA SER A 225 3.67 35.25 8.44
C SER A 225 2.56 36.21 8.86
N TRP A 226 1.73 35.85 9.85
CA TRP A 226 0.56 36.65 10.28
C TRP A 226 0.36 36.72 11.78
N ASP A 227 0.67 35.66 12.54
CA ASP A 227 0.45 35.67 13.98
C ASP A 227 1.42 36.66 14.63
N PHE A 228 0.95 37.31 15.71
CA PHE A 228 1.56 38.39 16.49
C PHE A 228 2.92 38.06 17.15
N MET A 229 3.77 37.31 16.47
CA MET A 229 5.15 37.06 16.78
C MET A 229 5.94 38.34 16.52
N THR A 230 7.01 38.55 17.30
CA THR A 230 7.99 39.57 16.92
C THR A 230 8.77 38.98 15.75
N LEU A 231 8.21 39.17 14.55
CA LEU A 231 8.87 38.84 13.30
C LEU A 231 9.99 39.82 13.09
N PHE A 232 11.18 39.26 12.94
CA PHE A 232 12.34 40.01 12.58
C PHE A 232 12.68 39.62 11.14
N GLY A 233 12.13 40.38 10.18
CA GLY A 233 12.22 40.06 8.76
C GLY A 233 11.16 39.05 8.27
N ASP A 234 11.41 38.40 7.14
CA ASP A 234 10.56 37.38 6.51
C ASP A 234 11.35 36.07 6.46
N LEU A 235 11.11 35.14 7.40
CA LEU A 235 11.74 33.82 7.40
C LEU A 235 11.30 33.05 6.15
N ARG A 236 12.25 32.70 5.27
CA ARG A 236 12.01 31.93 4.04
C ARG A 236 13.05 30.84 3.92
N LEU A 237 12.62 29.61 3.65
CA LEU A 237 13.54 28.49 3.55
C LEU A 237 13.93 28.30 2.08
N ALA A 238 15.14 28.65 1.72
CA ALA A 238 15.60 28.51 0.34
C ALA A 238 15.76 27.03 -0.06
N ASN A 239 15.38 26.73 -1.31
CA ASN A 239 15.43 25.37 -1.88
C ASN A 239 16.84 24.75 -1.96
N SER A 240 17.89 25.55 -1.78
CA SER A 240 19.28 25.11 -1.79
C SER A 240 20.15 26.10 -1.02
N ARG A 241 21.24 25.60 -0.43
CA ARG A 241 22.27 26.39 0.27
C ARG A 241 21.72 27.14 1.49
N ASP A 242 20.98 26.42 2.33
CA ASP A 242 20.27 27.04 3.44
C ASP A 242 20.33 26.18 4.70
N SER A 243 19.90 26.76 5.82
CA SER A 243 19.81 26.10 7.11
C SER A 243 18.56 26.51 7.87
N LEU A 244 18.18 25.74 8.87
CA LEU A 244 17.21 26.15 9.88
C LEU A 244 17.86 25.97 11.24
N THR A 245 17.93 27.03 12.03
CA THR A 245 18.61 27.07 13.32
C THR A 245 17.62 27.41 14.43
N LEU A 246 17.61 26.60 15.49
CA LEU A 246 16.93 26.89 16.75
C LEU A 246 17.97 27.42 17.75
N ILE A 247 17.72 28.58 18.32
CA ILE A 247 18.62 29.28 19.25
C ILE A 247 17.89 29.48 20.58
N SER A 248 18.58 29.17 21.67
CA SER A 248 18.07 29.37 23.03
C SER A 248 17.98 30.86 23.38
N PRO A 249 17.24 31.22 24.44
CA PRO A 249 17.24 32.58 24.95
C PRO A 249 18.62 33.09 25.42
N THR A 250 19.56 32.18 25.69
CA THR A 250 20.95 32.53 26.04
C THR A 250 21.85 32.77 24.83
N GLY A 251 21.33 32.59 23.61
CA GLY A 251 22.08 32.74 22.36
C GLY A 251 22.85 31.48 21.91
N GLU A 252 22.60 30.34 22.55
CA GLU A 252 23.24 29.06 22.20
C GLU A 252 22.47 28.37 21.07
N VAL A 253 23.17 27.79 20.09
CA VAL A 253 22.53 26.93 19.07
C VAL A 253 22.08 25.64 19.75
N VAL A 254 20.77 25.38 19.69
CA VAL A 254 20.11 24.23 20.30
C VAL A 254 20.07 23.06 19.33
N ASP A 255 19.62 23.32 18.10
CA ASP A 255 19.62 22.38 16.99
C ASP A 255 19.76 23.17 15.68
N ARG A 256 20.34 22.56 14.66
CA ARG A 256 20.46 23.14 13.32
C ARG A 256 20.37 22.04 12.28
N VAL A 257 19.59 22.30 11.23
CA VAL A 257 19.48 21.43 10.05
C VAL A 257 20.00 22.17 8.83
N VAL A 258 20.82 21.51 8.00
CA VAL A 258 21.58 22.17 6.94
C VAL A 258 21.46 21.41 5.61
N TRP A 259 21.14 22.09 4.52
CA TRP A 259 21.00 21.48 3.20
C TRP A 259 21.60 22.28 2.03
N GLY A 260 21.95 21.56 0.97
CA GLY A 260 22.37 22.14 -0.30
C GLY A 260 23.76 22.79 -0.32
N ASP A 261 24.74 22.22 0.40
CA ASP A 261 26.16 22.60 0.39
C ASP A 261 26.45 24.02 0.92
N VAL A 262 25.79 24.42 2.01
CA VAL A 262 26.14 25.63 2.77
C VAL A 262 27.18 25.33 3.86
N ASN A 263 28.08 26.28 4.11
CA ASN A 263 29.09 26.16 5.16
C ASN A 263 28.64 26.91 6.41
N VAL A 264 28.21 26.19 7.44
CA VAL A 264 27.78 26.77 8.72
C VAL A 264 28.82 26.51 9.81
N SER A 265 28.89 27.40 10.81
CA SER A 265 29.72 27.20 12.01
C SER A 265 28.86 26.78 13.20
N GLY A 266 29.17 25.62 13.80
CA GLY A 266 28.46 25.07 14.96
C GLY A 266 27.08 24.47 14.65
N GLY A 267 26.62 23.54 15.51
CA GLY A 267 25.29 22.92 15.43
C GLY A 267 25.08 21.90 14.31
N TRP A 268 26.08 21.61 13.49
CA TRP A 268 26.01 20.56 12.46
C TRP A 268 27.38 19.93 12.23
N MET A 269 27.41 18.62 12.00
CA MET A 269 28.61 17.84 11.77
C MET A 269 28.56 17.08 10.45
N GLY A 270 29.67 17.11 9.71
CA GLY A 270 29.80 16.37 8.45
C GLY A 270 29.15 17.08 7.26
N PRO A 271 28.83 16.37 6.17
CA PRO A 271 28.25 16.98 4.99
C PRO A 271 26.80 17.41 5.23
N THR A 272 26.30 18.32 4.39
CA THR A 272 24.92 18.80 4.44
C THR A 272 23.97 17.78 3.82
N LEU A 273 22.67 17.90 4.12
CA LEU A 273 21.63 17.16 3.40
C LEU A 273 21.60 17.57 1.92
N PRO A 274 21.35 16.63 0.99
CA PRO A 274 21.17 16.97 -0.41
C PRO A 274 19.90 17.81 -0.60
N PRO A 275 19.89 18.79 -1.53
CA PRO A 275 18.69 19.54 -1.81
C PRO A 275 17.68 18.65 -2.56
N PHE A 276 16.40 18.70 -2.17
CA PHE A 276 15.37 18.01 -2.93
C PHE A 276 15.11 18.68 -4.27
N SER A 277 14.89 17.86 -5.31
CA SER A 277 14.55 18.35 -6.66
C SER A 277 13.04 18.36 -6.95
N SER A 278 12.23 17.97 -5.96
CA SER A 278 10.78 17.87 -5.98
C SER A 278 10.22 18.10 -4.56
N PRO A 279 8.93 18.45 -4.42
CA PRO A 279 8.35 18.76 -3.12
C PRO A 279 8.44 17.61 -2.13
N ARG A 280 9.24 17.77 -1.06
CA ARG A 280 9.53 16.72 -0.06
C ARG A 280 9.85 17.34 1.29
N MET A 281 9.39 16.71 2.37
CA MET A 281 9.70 17.10 3.74
C MET A 281 10.91 16.30 4.24
N LEU A 282 11.86 17.00 4.88
CA LEU A 282 12.86 16.38 5.74
C LEU A 282 12.18 15.85 6.99
N GLN A 283 12.46 14.60 7.34
CA GLN A 283 12.00 13.98 8.58
C GLN A 283 13.15 13.18 9.19
N ARG A 284 13.37 13.32 10.49
CA ARG A 284 14.37 12.52 11.19
C ARG A 284 13.91 11.06 11.34
N LEU A 285 14.85 10.13 11.24
CA LEU A 285 14.68 8.71 11.54
C LEU A 285 14.18 8.54 12.99
N ARG A 286 13.39 7.49 13.19
CA ARG A 286 12.80 7.17 14.49
C ARG A 286 13.64 6.13 15.24
N GLY A 287 14.01 6.44 16.48
CA GLY A 287 14.71 5.54 17.39
C GLY A 287 13.84 4.38 17.89
N GLU A 288 14.35 3.63 18.87
CA GLU A 288 13.61 2.50 19.49
C GLU A 288 12.34 2.95 20.21
N ASP A 289 12.38 4.11 20.88
CA ASP A 289 11.25 4.75 21.56
C ASP A 289 10.34 5.56 20.62
N TYR A 290 10.65 5.53 19.31
CA TYR A 290 10.02 6.32 18.27
C TYR A 290 10.22 7.85 18.40
N ALA A 291 11.20 8.30 19.20
CA ALA A 291 11.63 9.68 19.17
C ALA A 291 12.52 9.95 17.93
N PRO A 292 12.58 11.20 17.42
CA PRO A 292 13.56 11.61 16.42
C PRO A 292 14.99 11.33 16.91
N VAL A 293 15.81 10.71 16.06
CA VAL A 293 17.25 10.56 16.30
C VAL A 293 17.95 11.87 15.97
N ASP A 294 18.85 12.31 16.84
CA ASP A 294 19.64 13.52 16.62
C ASP A 294 21.10 13.33 17.04
N THR A 295 21.97 13.37 16.05
CA THR A 295 23.43 13.33 16.17
C THR A 295 24.09 14.55 15.51
N ASP A 296 23.30 15.58 15.20
CA ASP A 296 23.66 16.78 14.41
C ASP A 296 24.23 16.44 13.03
N ARG A 297 23.70 15.40 12.36
CA ARG A 297 24.25 14.92 11.08
C ARG A 297 23.17 14.58 10.07
N TRP A 298 23.54 14.58 8.79
CA TRP A 298 22.62 14.21 7.71
C TRP A 298 22.08 12.78 7.83
N GLN A 299 22.81 11.86 8.47
CA GLN A 299 22.37 10.48 8.69
C GLN A 299 21.15 10.36 9.61
N ASP A 300 20.82 11.43 10.33
CA ASP A 300 19.64 11.48 11.18
C ASP A 300 18.34 11.54 10.37
N PHE A 301 18.40 11.81 9.05
CA PHE A 301 17.23 12.06 8.22
C PHE A 301 16.93 10.91 7.26
N ASP A 302 15.63 10.65 7.06
CA ASP A 302 15.16 9.76 6.01
C ASP A 302 15.20 10.48 4.64
N ILE A 303 16.37 10.44 4.02
CA ILE A 303 16.58 10.97 2.66
C ILE A 303 16.06 10.03 1.56
N PHE A 304 15.57 8.84 1.92
CA PHE A 304 15.15 7.81 0.97
C PHE A 304 13.64 7.82 0.74
N SER A 305 12.86 7.88 1.83
CA SER A 305 11.40 7.89 1.76
C SER A 305 10.78 9.29 1.81
N SER A 306 11.59 10.29 2.20
CA SER A 306 11.26 11.70 2.48
C SER A 306 9.78 12.03 2.24
N PRO A 307 8.95 12.14 3.28
CA PRO A 307 7.50 12.16 3.13
C PRO A 307 6.98 13.40 2.39
N SER A 308 5.87 13.24 1.68
CA SER A 308 5.02 14.38 1.32
C SER A 308 4.32 14.93 2.58
N PRO A 309 3.98 16.23 2.63
CA PRO A 309 3.10 16.79 3.65
C PRO A 309 1.80 15.99 3.78
N GLY A 310 1.20 15.99 4.97
CA GLY A 310 -0.07 15.30 5.25
C GLY A 310 0.00 13.79 5.45
N ARG A 311 1.10 13.14 5.00
CA ARG A 311 1.38 11.70 5.22
C ARG A 311 1.38 11.36 6.72
N SER A 312 0.92 10.15 7.05
CA SER A 312 0.92 9.64 8.42
C SER A 312 2.32 9.34 8.96
N ASP A 313 2.41 9.19 10.29
CA ASP A 313 3.60 8.74 11.03
C ASP A 313 3.12 7.83 12.19
N PHE A 314 2.31 6.81 11.87
CA PHE A 314 1.80 5.86 12.86
C PHE A 314 2.93 4.97 13.39
N ARG A 315 2.83 4.55 14.65
CA ARG A 315 3.83 3.69 15.29
C ARG A 315 3.50 2.20 15.06
N PRO A 316 4.50 1.35 14.79
CA PRO A 316 4.29 -0.10 14.82
C PRO A 316 3.77 -0.50 16.20
N SER A 317 2.62 -1.16 16.21
CA SER A 317 1.91 -1.51 17.45
C SER A 317 1.43 -2.95 17.40
N SER A 318 1.62 -3.69 18.49
CA SER A 318 1.20 -5.08 18.64
C SER A 318 -0.06 -5.19 19.49
N PHE A 319 -0.97 -6.07 19.05
CA PHE A 319 -2.26 -6.27 19.69
C PHE A 319 -2.53 -7.75 19.92
N ASN A 320 -3.23 -8.06 21.02
CA ASN A 320 -3.77 -9.39 21.23
C ASN A 320 -4.96 -9.62 20.30
N ILE A 321 -5.06 -10.84 19.77
CA ILE A 321 -6.13 -11.27 18.88
C ILE A 321 -6.97 -12.32 19.59
N ASP A 322 -8.27 -12.07 19.70
CA ASP A 322 -9.19 -12.98 20.39
C ASP A 322 -9.57 -14.18 19.51
N GLU A 323 -9.63 -13.94 18.21
CA GLU A 323 -10.08 -14.91 17.20
C GLU A 323 -9.59 -14.47 15.82
N GLY A 324 -9.11 -15.41 15.01
CA GLY A 324 -8.67 -15.16 13.64
C GLY A 324 -9.20 -16.21 12.68
N TYR A 325 -9.62 -15.78 11.50
CA TYR A 325 -9.97 -16.64 10.37
C TYR A 325 -8.91 -16.47 9.30
N LEU A 326 -8.21 -17.56 8.98
CA LEU A 326 -7.16 -17.59 7.98
C LEU A 326 -7.73 -18.13 6.68
N TYR A 327 -7.41 -17.48 5.57
CA TYR A 327 -7.89 -17.89 4.26
C TYR A 327 -6.91 -17.51 3.16
N VAL A 328 -7.15 -18.05 1.97
CA VAL A 328 -6.40 -17.75 0.76
C VAL A 328 -7.36 -17.58 -0.42
N SER A 329 -6.96 -16.79 -1.39
CA SER A 329 -7.59 -16.69 -2.70
C SER A 329 -7.06 -17.81 -3.61
N PRO A 330 -7.87 -18.41 -4.50
CA PRO A 330 -9.29 -18.12 -4.74
C PRO A 330 -10.32 -18.75 -3.78
N GLU A 331 -9.98 -19.77 -3.00
CA GLU A 331 -10.94 -20.60 -2.23
C GLU A 331 -11.74 -19.87 -1.13
N GLY A 332 -11.14 -18.93 -0.40
CA GLY A 332 -11.67 -18.43 0.88
C GLY A 332 -11.94 -16.94 0.95
N THR A 333 -11.53 -16.15 -0.05
CA THR A 333 -11.66 -14.69 -0.05
C THR A 333 -13.12 -14.25 0.01
N LEU A 334 -14.00 -14.88 -0.79
CA LEU A 334 -15.41 -14.53 -0.85
C LEU A 334 -16.14 -14.90 0.45
N GLU A 335 -15.84 -16.07 1.00
CA GLU A 335 -16.40 -16.52 2.29
C GLU A 335 -16.03 -15.55 3.42
N ALA A 336 -14.74 -15.18 3.51
CA ALA A 336 -14.25 -14.25 4.53
C ALA A 336 -14.88 -12.85 4.39
N LEU A 337 -15.00 -12.33 3.16
CA LEU A 337 -15.67 -11.06 2.88
C LEU A 337 -17.13 -11.08 3.31
N GLN A 338 -17.87 -12.12 2.90
CA GLN A 338 -19.28 -12.28 3.26
C GLN A 338 -19.45 -12.41 4.78
N MET A 339 -18.56 -13.16 5.45
CA MET A 339 -18.56 -13.29 6.90
C MET A 339 -18.32 -11.94 7.59
N ALA A 340 -17.29 -11.19 7.20
CA ALA A 340 -17.00 -9.86 7.75
C ALA A 340 -18.21 -8.92 7.60
N VAL A 341 -18.81 -8.89 6.41
CA VAL A 341 -19.99 -8.06 6.12
C VAL A 341 -21.22 -8.52 6.91
N GLN A 342 -21.42 -9.82 7.13
CA GLN A 342 -22.53 -10.34 7.94
C GLN A 342 -22.40 -10.01 9.43
N LEU A 343 -21.16 -9.93 9.94
CA LEU A 343 -20.88 -9.57 11.34
C LEU A 343 -21.22 -8.11 11.65
N ALA A 344 -21.18 -7.23 10.65
CA ALA A 344 -21.41 -5.80 10.80
C ALA A 344 -22.81 -5.43 11.32
N ARG A 345 -22.84 -4.53 12.31
CA ARG A 345 -24.05 -4.00 12.95
C ARG A 345 -24.18 -2.49 12.83
N GLU A 346 -23.07 -1.75 12.80
CA GLU A 346 -23.04 -0.29 12.86
C GLU A 346 -22.27 0.31 11.67
N GLU A 347 -21.03 -0.13 11.45
CA GLU A 347 -20.15 0.47 10.44
C GLU A 347 -19.23 -0.55 9.75
N ILE A 348 -19.00 -0.29 8.46
CA ILE A 348 -17.96 -0.93 7.63
C ILE A 348 -17.16 0.19 6.98
N MET A 349 -15.85 0.19 7.21
CA MET A 349 -14.89 1.09 6.54
C MET A 349 -13.96 0.26 5.67
N ILE A 350 -13.84 0.59 4.39
CA ILE A 350 -13.06 -0.18 3.42
C ILE A 350 -12.05 0.73 2.75
N GLU A 351 -10.78 0.40 2.86
CA GLU A 351 -9.71 0.98 2.05
C GLU A 351 -9.20 -0.10 1.10
N VAL A 352 -9.32 0.17 -0.20
CA VAL A 352 -8.96 -0.81 -1.24
C VAL A 352 -8.50 -0.11 -2.51
N TYR A 353 -7.46 -0.63 -3.16
CA TYR A 353 -7.01 -0.11 -4.45
C TYR A 353 -8.10 -0.13 -5.52
N THR A 354 -8.77 -1.28 -5.72
CA THR A 354 -9.89 -1.40 -6.67
C THR A 354 -11.03 -2.27 -6.16
N ILE A 355 -12.25 -1.97 -6.60
CA ILE A 355 -13.46 -2.76 -6.35
C ILE A 355 -14.29 -2.93 -7.62
N SER A 356 -14.31 -4.14 -8.17
CA SER A 356 -15.05 -4.47 -9.40
C SER A 356 -15.94 -5.71 -9.30
N SER A 357 -15.80 -6.53 -8.24
CA SER A 357 -16.57 -7.77 -8.08
C SER A 357 -18.06 -7.51 -7.83
N PRO A 358 -18.97 -8.09 -8.64
CA PRO A 358 -20.41 -8.09 -8.38
C PRO A 358 -20.80 -8.70 -7.03
N GLU A 359 -20.09 -9.73 -6.59
CA GLU A 359 -20.32 -10.45 -5.34
C GLU A 359 -19.96 -9.57 -4.13
N ALA A 360 -18.85 -8.84 -4.21
CA ALA A 360 -18.48 -7.86 -3.19
C ALA A 360 -19.53 -6.75 -3.07
N VAL A 361 -19.97 -6.19 -4.21
CA VAL A 361 -21.04 -5.19 -4.26
C VAL A 361 -22.32 -5.74 -3.67
N GLN A 362 -22.70 -6.97 -4.01
CA GLN A 362 -23.91 -7.61 -3.50
C GLN A 362 -23.85 -7.85 -1.98
N ALA A 363 -22.70 -8.26 -1.44
CA ALA A 363 -22.51 -8.40 0.00
C ALA A 363 -22.72 -7.06 0.72
N LEU A 364 -22.07 -5.98 0.24
CA LEU A 364 -22.14 -4.64 0.82
C LEU A 364 -23.55 -4.03 0.70
N ARG A 365 -24.26 -4.26 -0.41
CA ARG A 365 -25.70 -3.93 -0.54
C ARG A 365 -26.52 -4.57 0.56
N GLY A 366 -26.23 -5.82 0.89
CA GLY A 366 -26.84 -6.54 2.00
C GLY A 366 -26.61 -5.84 3.35
N ALA A 367 -25.45 -5.22 3.58
CA ALA A 367 -25.18 -4.45 4.81
C ALA A 367 -25.95 -3.12 4.83
N LEU A 368 -25.94 -2.38 3.72
CA LEU A 368 -26.67 -1.12 3.57
C LEU A 368 -28.18 -1.31 3.81
N LEU A 369 -28.77 -2.39 3.27
CA LEU A 369 -30.17 -2.73 3.50
C LEU A 369 -30.50 -3.06 4.97
N ARG A 370 -29.51 -3.50 5.75
CA ARG A 370 -29.65 -3.71 7.21
C ARG A 370 -29.43 -2.43 8.01
N GLY A 371 -29.12 -1.30 7.36
CA GLY A 371 -28.87 -0.01 8.01
C GLY A 371 -27.43 0.17 8.52
N VAL A 372 -26.50 -0.69 8.10
CA VAL A 372 -25.06 -0.54 8.42
C VAL A 372 -24.48 0.61 7.59
N ASN A 373 -23.72 1.50 8.21
CA ASN A 373 -23.03 2.58 7.51
C ASN A 373 -21.82 2.01 6.76
N VAL A 374 -21.72 2.22 5.45
CA VAL A 374 -20.60 1.75 4.64
C VAL A 374 -19.85 2.93 4.04
N THR A 375 -18.56 3.03 4.34
CA THR A 375 -17.66 4.07 3.81
C THR A 375 -16.51 3.40 3.05
N LEU A 376 -16.27 3.84 1.81
CA LEU A 376 -15.19 3.36 0.96
C LEU A 376 -14.21 4.49 0.63
N LEU A 377 -12.91 4.20 0.73
CA LEU A 377 -11.82 4.98 0.15
C LEU A 377 -11.11 4.10 -0.89
N VAL A 378 -11.15 4.51 -2.16
CA VAL A 378 -10.56 3.77 -3.28
C VAL A 378 -9.53 4.59 -4.06
N GLU A 379 -8.69 3.96 -4.86
CA GLU A 379 -7.73 4.67 -5.71
C GLU A 379 -8.45 5.38 -6.87
N GLY A 380 -8.13 6.66 -7.11
CA GLY A 380 -8.73 7.46 -8.18
C GLY A 380 -8.05 7.33 -9.54
N TYR A 381 -6.79 6.86 -9.55
CA TYR A 381 -5.99 6.65 -10.76
C TYR A 381 -5.23 5.31 -10.72
N PRO A 382 -5.93 4.17 -10.57
CA PRO A 382 -5.25 2.89 -10.53
C PRO A 382 -4.52 2.67 -11.86
N VAL A 383 -3.38 1.98 -11.82
CA VAL A 383 -2.65 1.51 -13.00
C VAL A 383 -3.62 0.75 -13.92
N GLY A 384 -3.66 1.15 -15.19
CA GLY A 384 -4.63 0.64 -16.18
C GLY A 384 -5.96 1.42 -16.24
N GLY A 385 -6.19 2.35 -15.30
CA GLY A 385 -7.39 3.17 -15.19
C GLY A 385 -8.54 2.46 -14.48
N ILE A 386 -9.58 3.24 -14.14
CA ILE A 386 -10.78 2.71 -13.48
C ILE A 386 -11.60 1.91 -14.50
N SER A 387 -11.80 0.62 -14.23
CA SER A 387 -12.52 -0.29 -15.12
C SER A 387 -14.02 0.04 -15.25
N THR A 388 -14.69 -0.49 -16.27
CA THR A 388 -16.15 -0.31 -16.41
C THR A 388 -16.92 -1.00 -15.27
N SER A 389 -16.50 -2.20 -14.84
CA SER A 389 -17.07 -2.90 -13.68
C SER A 389 -16.91 -2.10 -12.39
N GLU A 390 -15.77 -1.45 -12.19
CA GLU A 390 -15.54 -0.61 -11.03
C GLU A 390 -16.38 0.67 -11.04
N ARG A 391 -16.48 1.36 -12.19
CA ARG A 391 -17.40 2.50 -12.35
C ARG A 391 -18.85 2.12 -12.00
N TRP A 392 -19.27 0.91 -12.39
CA TRP A 392 -20.56 0.35 -11.99
C TRP A 392 -20.65 0.09 -10.49
N ALA A 393 -19.64 -0.55 -9.90
CA ALA A 393 -19.61 -0.88 -8.48
C ALA A 393 -19.72 0.37 -7.60
N LEU A 394 -18.91 1.40 -7.88
CA LEU A 394 -18.92 2.67 -7.16
C LEU A 394 -20.29 3.36 -7.27
N LYS A 395 -20.86 3.40 -8.48
CA LYS A 395 -22.18 4.00 -8.72
C LYS A 395 -23.30 3.25 -7.97
N GLU A 396 -23.29 1.92 -8.01
CA GLU A 396 -24.30 1.09 -7.33
C GLU A 396 -24.24 1.26 -5.82
N LEU A 397 -23.04 1.22 -5.23
CA LEU A 397 -22.85 1.40 -3.79
C LEU A 397 -23.26 2.81 -3.35
N TYR A 398 -22.87 3.84 -4.10
CA TYR A 398 -23.26 5.22 -3.84
C TYR A 398 -24.79 5.41 -3.88
N ASN A 399 -25.46 4.89 -4.92
CA ASN A 399 -26.91 4.98 -5.05
C ASN A 399 -27.67 4.21 -3.95
N MET A 400 -27.04 3.20 -3.35
CA MET A 400 -27.55 2.45 -2.20
C MET A 400 -27.31 3.14 -0.86
N GLY A 401 -26.59 4.27 -0.84
CA GLY A 401 -26.35 5.08 0.35
C GLY A 401 -24.97 4.91 1.00
N ALA A 402 -24.03 4.21 0.34
CA ALA A 402 -22.64 4.20 0.81
C ALA A 402 -21.98 5.57 0.63
N SER A 403 -21.07 5.92 1.53
CA SER A 403 -20.19 7.08 1.36
C SER A 403 -18.93 6.64 0.60
N VAL A 404 -18.73 7.15 -0.61
CA VAL A 404 -17.64 6.72 -1.50
C VAL A 404 -16.69 7.88 -1.74
N TYR A 405 -15.40 7.63 -1.56
CA TYR A 405 -14.32 8.60 -1.73
C TYR A 405 -13.21 8.01 -2.58
N LEU A 406 -12.55 8.85 -3.38
CA LEU A 406 -11.39 8.48 -4.18
C LEU A 406 -10.17 9.22 -3.63
N LEU A 407 -9.03 8.55 -3.47
CA LEU A 407 -7.75 9.24 -3.40
C LEU A 407 -7.45 9.78 -4.80
N LYS A 408 -7.69 11.06 -4.98
CA LYS A 408 -7.60 11.79 -6.25
C LYS A 408 -7.46 13.26 -5.90
N SER A 409 -6.40 13.89 -6.43
CA SER A 409 -6.24 15.35 -6.34
C SER A 409 -7.55 16.09 -6.63
N SER A 410 -7.97 16.92 -5.67
CA SER A 410 -9.19 17.74 -5.71
C SER A 410 -8.89 19.20 -6.06
N THR A 411 -7.61 19.58 -6.14
CA THR A 411 -7.16 20.95 -6.42
C THR A 411 -5.90 20.96 -7.28
N SER A 412 -5.80 21.93 -8.20
CA SER A 412 -4.58 22.16 -8.99
C SER A 412 -3.51 22.97 -8.27
N GLU A 413 -3.82 23.53 -7.09
CA GLU A 413 -2.90 24.40 -6.33
C GLU A 413 -1.75 23.62 -5.69
N ILE A 414 -2.03 22.39 -5.25
CA ILE A 414 -1.05 21.51 -4.62
C ILE A 414 -0.61 20.48 -5.67
N ARG A 415 0.68 20.52 -6.00
CA ARG A 415 1.28 19.72 -7.10
C ARG A 415 1.81 18.35 -6.65
N THR A 416 1.38 17.88 -5.48
CA THR A 416 1.79 16.60 -4.89
C THR A 416 0.62 15.95 -4.17
N GLU A 417 0.70 14.66 -3.88
CA GLU A 417 -0.30 13.88 -3.11
C GLU A 417 0.39 13.28 -1.88
N ARG A 418 -0.36 12.96 -0.81
CA ARG A 418 0.20 12.36 0.43
C ARG A 418 0.82 11.01 0.15
N TYR A 419 0.12 10.23 -0.67
CA TYR A 419 0.51 8.91 -1.14
C TYR A 419 0.45 8.90 -2.66
N ARG A 420 1.31 8.11 -3.29
CA ARG A 420 1.24 7.92 -4.74
C ARG A 420 0.00 7.14 -5.15
N TYR A 421 -0.37 6.14 -4.34
CA TYR A 421 -1.60 5.35 -4.50
C TYR A 421 -2.14 4.93 -3.13
N VAL A 422 -3.47 4.79 -3.00
CA VAL A 422 -4.09 3.95 -1.97
C VAL A 422 -4.04 2.50 -2.44
N HIS A 423 -3.06 1.74 -1.97
CA HIS A 423 -2.88 0.34 -2.35
C HIS A 423 -3.06 -0.64 -1.18
N SER A 424 -3.48 -0.15 -0.01
CA SER A 424 -3.95 -0.98 1.09
C SER A 424 -5.20 -1.79 0.67
N LYS A 425 -5.43 -2.96 1.28
CA LYS A 425 -6.68 -3.72 1.15
C LYS A 425 -7.11 -4.20 2.54
N PHE A 426 -7.85 -3.37 3.25
CA PHE A 426 -8.40 -3.72 4.55
C PHE A 426 -9.85 -3.26 4.72
N MET A 427 -10.56 -3.95 5.60
CA MET A 427 -11.91 -3.60 6.02
C MET A 427 -11.99 -3.62 7.54
N VAL A 428 -12.44 -2.52 8.14
CA VAL A 428 -12.77 -2.45 9.56
C VAL A 428 -14.27 -2.59 9.74
N VAL A 429 -14.69 -3.48 10.62
CA VAL A 429 -16.11 -3.71 10.94
C VAL A 429 -16.36 -3.45 12.43
N ASP A 430 -17.26 -2.51 12.71
CA ASP A 430 -17.71 -2.11 14.06
C ASP A 430 -16.56 -1.82 15.04
N SER A 431 -15.40 -1.35 14.57
CA SER A 431 -14.16 -1.18 15.37
C SER A 431 -13.73 -2.44 16.16
N ARG A 432 -14.14 -3.63 15.71
CA ARG A 432 -13.94 -4.91 16.41
C ARG A 432 -13.26 -5.95 15.56
N TRP A 433 -13.49 -5.90 14.25
CA TRP A 433 -12.91 -6.82 13.30
C TRP A 433 -12.08 -6.06 12.27
N LEU A 434 -10.94 -6.65 11.92
CA LEU A 434 -10.11 -6.24 10.80
C LEU A 434 -10.02 -7.40 9.81
N LEU A 435 -10.48 -7.20 8.58
CA LEU A 435 -10.07 -8.01 7.45
C LEU A 435 -8.89 -7.31 6.76
N ILE A 436 -7.83 -8.05 6.46
CA ILE A 436 -6.67 -7.54 5.71
C ILE A 436 -6.13 -8.63 4.79
N GLN A 437 -5.75 -8.25 3.57
CA GLN A 437 -5.38 -9.21 2.53
C GLN A 437 -4.47 -8.61 1.45
N SER A 438 -3.92 -9.50 0.61
CA SER A 438 -3.14 -9.12 -0.58
C SER A 438 -4.01 -8.75 -1.79
N GLU A 439 -5.21 -9.29 -1.86
CA GLU A 439 -6.10 -9.15 -3.01
C GLU A 439 -6.94 -7.87 -3.01
N ASN A 440 -7.15 -7.30 -4.21
CA ASN A 440 -8.19 -6.30 -4.46
C ASN A 440 -9.59 -6.94 -4.42
N LEU A 441 -10.66 -6.13 -4.41
CA LEU A 441 -12.04 -6.64 -4.47
C LEU A 441 -12.50 -6.80 -5.93
N GLY A 442 -11.71 -7.54 -6.71
CA GLY A 442 -11.97 -7.84 -8.12
C GLY A 442 -12.38 -9.29 -8.36
N GLU A 443 -12.91 -9.57 -9.55
CA GLU A 443 -13.42 -10.89 -9.96
C GLU A 443 -12.34 -11.99 -9.87
N SER A 444 -11.08 -11.69 -10.23
CA SER A 444 -9.98 -12.65 -10.16
C SER A 444 -9.63 -13.09 -8.72
N ALA A 445 -9.92 -12.25 -7.72
CA ALA A 445 -9.69 -12.53 -6.30
C ALA A 445 -10.91 -13.17 -5.60
N LEU A 446 -12.09 -12.96 -6.19
CA LEU A 446 -13.38 -13.41 -5.70
C LEU A 446 -14.08 -14.23 -6.78
N PRO A 447 -13.41 -15.24 -7.38
CA PRO A 447 -14.02 -15.96 -8.47
C PRO A 447 -15.22 -16.77 -7.95
N PRO A 448 -16.17 -17.13 -8.82
CA PRO A 448 -17.24 -18.04 -8.46
C PRO A 448 -16.69 -19.34 -7.85
N PRO A 449 -17.46 -20.04 -6.99
CA PRO A 449 -17.01 -21.30 -6.41
C PRO A 449 -16.57 -22.32 -7.48
N ASN A 450 -15.45 -23.01 -7.24
CA ASN A 450 -14.83 -23.98 -8.15
C ASN A 450 -14.26 -23.38 -9.45
N SER A 451 -13.83 -22.11 -9.44
CA SER A 451 -13.08 -21.46 -10.53
C SER A 451 -11.63 -21.15 -10.14
N SER A 452 -10.77 -21.00 -11.16
CA SER A 452 -9.44 -20.41 -11.01
C SER A 452 -9.51 -18.94 -10.63
N GLY A 453 -8.42 -18.43 -10.06
CA GLY A 453 -8.25 -17.02 -9.73
C GLY A 453 -6.85 -16.73 -9.23
N ASN A 454 -6.66 -15.53 -8.71
CA ASN A 454 -5.39 -15.10 -8.13
C ASN A 454 -5.07 -15.88 -6.86
N ARG A 455 -3.79 -16.20 -6.63
CA ARG A 455 -3.30 -16.63 -5.32
C ARG A 455 -2.94 -15.42 -4.49
N GLY A 456 -3.59 -15.28 -3.34
CA GLY A 456 -3.31 -14.23 -2.37
C GLY A 456 -3.67 -14.70 -0.96
N TRP A 457 -3.10 -14.07 0.07
CA TRP A 457 -3.37 -14.43 1.46
C TRP A 457 -4.22 -13.36 2.14
N GLY A 458 -5.07 -13.79 3.09
CA GLY A 458 -5.88 -12.87 3.87
C GLY A 458 -6.27 -13.42 5.24
N VAL A 459 -6.57 -12.51 6.16
CA VAL A 459 -7.03 -12.81 7.51
C VAL A 459 -8.20 -11.92 7.93
N LEU A 460 -9.13 -12.48 8.69
CA LEU A 460 -10.17 -11.74 9.42
C LEU A 460 -9.94 -11.92 10.92
N LEU A 461 -9.58 -10.85 11.61
CA LEU A 461 -9.13 -10.86 13.01
C LEU A 461 -10.09 -10.09 13.91
N ARG A 462 -10.49 -10.67 15.04
CA ARG A 462 -11.24 -10.00 16.11
C ARG A 462 -10.27 -9.42 17.14
N SER A 463 -10.21 -8.10 17.22
CA SER A 463 -9.43 -7.35 18.21
C SER A 463 -9.87 -5.90 18.21
N GLU A 464 -10.38 -5.40 19.34
CA GLU A 464 -10.77 -3.98 19.47
C GLU A 464 -9.57 -3.04 19.33
N GLY A 465 -8.39 -3.45 19.83
CA GLY A 465 -7.17 -2.65 19.72
C GLY A 465 -6.68 -2.52 18.28
N LEU A 466 -6.57 -3.65 17.56
CA LEU A 466 -6.11 -3.66 16.18
C LEU A 466 -7.13 -3.00 15.23
N ALA A 467 -8.41 -3.32 15.38
CA ALA A 467 -9.46 -2.70 14.56
C ALA A 467 -9.60 -1.20 14.85
N GLY A 468 -9.43 -0.78 16.11
CA GLY A 468 -9.35 0.63 16.48
C GLY A 468 -8.17 1.35 15.83
N TYR A 469 -6.99 0.74 15.81
CA TYR A 469 -5.81 1.27 15.12
C TYR A 469 -6.06 1.47 13.61
N PHE A 470 -6.60 0.45 12.93
CA PHE A 470 -6.91 0.55 11.49
C PHE A 470 -8.08 1.49 11.18
N ARG A 471 -8.98 1.71 12.15
CA ARG A 471 -10.00 2.76 12.03
C ARG A 471 -9.38 4.16 12.08
N GLU A 472 -8.44 4.40 12.98
CA GLU A 472 -7.72 5.68 13.05
C GLU A 472 -6.93 5.94 11.78
N VAL A 473 -6.28 4.91 11.24
CA VAL A 473 -5.68 4.91 9.90
C VAL A 473 -6.67 5.36 8.85
N PHE A 474 -7.81 4.66 8.72
CA PHE A 474 -8.82 4.97 7.71
C PHE A 474 -9.32 6.42 7.82
N LEU A 475 -9.63 6.88 9.03
CA LEU A 475 -10.10 8.25 9.26
C LEU A 475 -9.02 9.29 8.94
N ARG A 476 -7.76 8.97 9.22
CA ARG A 476 -6.62 9.84 8.88
C ARG A 476 -6.44 9.94 7.36
N ASP A 477 -6.52 8.81 6.66
CA ASP A 477 -6.40 8.77 5.21
C ASP A 477 -7.59 9.48 4.55
N LEU A 478 -8.79 9.37 5.10
CA LEU A 478 -9.98 10.11 4.65
C LEU A 478 -9.94 11.62 4.92
N SER A 479 -9.14 12.09 5.89
CA SER A 479 -9.14 13.49 6.35
C SER A 479 -8.44 14.49 5.41
N GLY A 480 -7.72 14.01 4.38
CA GLY A 480 -7.01 14.89 3.45
C GLY A 480 -7.95 15.73 2.61
N ARG A 481 -7.81 17.05 2.66
CA ARG A 481 -8.76 17.96 2.00
C ARG A 481 -8.39 18.29 0.55
N TYR A 482 -7.20 17.89 0.11
CA TYR A 482 -6.63 18.25 -1.20
C TYR A 482 -6.44 17.06 -2.15
N ASP A 483 -6.43 15.84 -1.62
CA ASP A 483 -6.20 14.60 -2.37
C ASP A 483 -7.29 13.54 -2.12
N VAL A 484 -8.42 13.92 -1.52
CA VAL A 484 -9.61 13.07 -1.38
C VAL A 484 -10.79 13.73 -2.06
N LEU A 485 -11.37 13.03 -3.03
CA LEU A 485 -12.54 13.47 -3.79
C LEU A 485 -13.77 12.64 -3.41
N PRO A 486 -14.85 13.24 -2.85
CA PRO A 486 -16.10 12.53 -2.67
C PRO A 486 -16.72 12.18 -4.03
N TYR A 487 -17.13 10.92 -4.19
CA TYR A 487 -17.84 10.48 -5.38
C TYR A 487 -19.21 11.16 -5.49
N SER A 488 -19.62 11.48 -6.72
CA SER A 488 -21.01 11.85 -7.03
C SER A 488 -21.38 11.43 -8.43
N ASN A 489 -22.69 11.27 -8.68
CA ASN A 489 -23.22 11.00 -10.02
C ASN A 489 -22.97 12.13 -11.04
N ALA A 490 -22.45 13.29 -10.61
CA ALA A 490 -22.06 14.39 -11.49
C ALA A 490 -20.65 14.20 -12.08
N LEU A 491 -19.86 13.23 -11.58
CA LEU A 491 -18.54 12.89 -12.12
C LEU A 491 -18.71 12.06 -13.40
N GLU A 492 -18.91 12.74 -14.53
CA GLU A 492 -19.18 12.10 -15.83
C GLU A 492 -18.08 11.10 -16.25
N GLU A 493 -16.82 11.36 -15.89
CA GLU A 493 -15.69 10.47 -16.17
C GLU A 493 -15.80 9.08 -15.49
N LEU A 494 -16.54 9.01 -14.37
CA LEU A 494 -16.78 7.79 -13.60
C LEU A 494 -18.13 7.14 -13.91
N ALA A 495 -18.90 7.66 -14.87
CA ALA A 495 -20.15 7.05 -15.27
C ALA A 495 -19.89 5.74 -16.05
N PRO A 496 -20.46 4.59 -15.64
CA PRO A 496 -20.46 3.40 -16.48
C PRO A 496 -21.38 3.63 -17.70
N PRO A 497 -21.18 2.89 -18.81
CA PRO A 497 -22.08 2.92 -19.96
C PRO A 497 -23.54 2.69 -19.54
N GLU A 498 -24.47 3.37 -20.21
CA GLU A 498 -25.89 3.25 -19.91
C GLU A 498 -26.36 1.78 -20.05
N GLY A 499 -27.05 1.28 -19.02
CA GLY A 499 -27.53 -0.11 -18.98
C GLY A 499 -26.45 -1.16 -18.76
N TYR A 500 -25.20 -0.78 -18.46
CA TYR A 500 -24.14 -1.74 -18.15
C TYR A 500 -24.48 -2.55 -16.90
N ILE A 501 -24.34 -3.86 -17.03
CA ILE A 501 -24.42 -4.85 -15.96
C ILE A 501 -23.17 -5.72 -16.13
N PRO A 502 -22.36 -5.92 -15.07
CA PRO A 502 -21.20 -6.79 -15.16
C PRO A 502 -21.62 -8.23 -15.52
N PRO A 503 -20.81 -8.95 -16.31
CA PRO A 503 -21.10 -10.33 -16.64
C PRO A 503 -21.16 -11.18 -15.37
N VAL A 504 -22.11 -12.10 -15.30
CA VAL A 504 -22.14 -13.13 -14.25
C VAL A 504 -21.33 -14.30 -14.77
N GLU A 505 -20.15 -14.51 -14.21
CA GLU A 505 -19.36 -15.69 -14.50
C GLU A 505 -19.89 -16.90 -13.72
N LEU A 506 -20.02 -18.04 -14.39
CA LEU A 506 -20.37 -19.30 -13.76
C LEU A 506 -19.09 -20.08 -13.53
N GLY A 507 -19.01 -20.74 -12.37
CA GLY A 507 -17.88 -21.61 -12.03
C GLY A 507 -17.59 -22.60 -13.16
N ASP A 508 -16.35 -22.69 -13.61
CA ASP A 508 -15.98 -23.64 -14.68
C ASP A 508 -15.88 -25.08 -14.16
N GLY A 509 -15.92 -25.25 -12.83
CA GLY A 509 -15.96 -26.53 -12.13
C GLY A 509 -14.64 -27.29 -12.21
N LYS A 510 -13.57 -26.65 -12.69
CA LYS A 510 -12.26 -27.27 -12.87
C LYS A 510 -11.40 -27.17 -11.62
N TYR A 511 -11.73 -26.25 -10.71
CA TYR A 511 -10.97 -26.07 -9.49
C TYR A 511 -11.60 -26.80 -8.30
N LEU A 512 -10.78 -27.58 -7.59
CA LEU A 512 -11.15 -28.20 -6.32
C LEU A 512 -10.49 -27.43 -5.19
N ASP A 513 -11.29 -26.88 -4.28
CA ASP A 513 -10.79 -26.14 -3.12
C ASP A 513 -9.81 -27.01 -2.32
N ARG A 514 -8.57 -26.53 -2.17
CA ARG A 514 -7.52 -27.23 -1.41
C ARG A 514 -7.31 -26.66 -0.02
N PHE A 515 -7.55 -25.37 0.16
CA PHE A 515 -7.36 -24.67 1.43
C PHE A 515 -8.69 -24.09 1.91
N SER A 516 -9.27 -24.73 2.93
CA SER A 516 -10.47 -24.20 3.57
C SER A 516 -10.12 -23.12 4.58
N MET A 517 -10.99 -22.12 4.72
CA MET A 517 -10.88 -21.10 5.76
C MET A 517 -10.77 -21.76 7.15
N ARG A 518 -9.80 -21.31 7.95
CA ARG A 518 -9.49 -21.90 9.27
C ARG A 518 -9.66 -20.88 10.39
N CYS A 519 -10.51 -21.18 11.36
CA CYS A 519 -10.65 -20.41 12.60
C CYS A 519 -9.59 -20.81 13.64
N ILE A 520 -8.99 -19.84 14.31
CA ILE A 520 -7.99 -20.00 15.37
C ILE A 520 -8.33 -19.06 16.54
N ARG A 521 -8.18 -19.54 17.77
CA ARG A 521 -8.46 -18.78 19.01
C ARG A 521 -7.32 -18.83 20.04
N GLU A 522 -6.16 -19.36 19.65
CA GLU A 522 -5.07 -19.67 20.58
C GLU A 522 -3.91 -18.70 20.41
N ASN A 523 -3.61 -17.94 21.47
CA ASN A 523 -2.39 -17.15 21.69
C ASN A 523 -1.84 -16.44 20.44
N LEU A 524 -2.69 -15.63 19.80
CA LEU A 524 -2.35 -14.84 18.62
C LEU A 524 -2.05 -13.40 19.01
N THR A 525 -0.96 -12.85 18.46
CA THR A 525 -0.70 -11.40 18.48
C THR A 525 -0.47 -10.91 17.05
N ALA A 526 -0.90 -9.69 16.73
CA ALA A 526 -0.64 -9.10 15.43
C ALA A 526 0.03 -7.73 15.60
N THR A 527 1.13 -7.52 14.89
CA THR A 527 1.75 -6.19 14.76
C THR A 527 1.24 -5.53 13.49
N ALA A 528 0.62 -4.36 13.63
CA ALA A 528 0.19 -3.56 12.48
C ALA A 528 1.42 -2.96 11.78
N VAL A 529 1.44 -3.04 10.45
CA VAL A 529 2.51 -2.48 9.61
C VAL A 529 1.90 -1.67 8.48
N LEU A 530 2.39 -0.46 8.29
CA LEU A 530 1.86 0.49 7.31
C LEU A 530 2.98 1.01 6.44
N SER A 531 2.76 0.99 5.12
CA SER A 531 3.55 1.83 4.24
C SER A 531 2.87 3.19 4.08
N PRO A 532 3.65 4.28 4.02
CA PRO A 532 5.10 4.27 4.00
C PRO A 532 5.72 4.60 5.37
N ASP A 533 4.94 4.52 6.45
CA ASP A 533 5.33 4.93 7.81
C ASP A 533 6.56 4.16 8.32
N HIS A 534 6.52 2.82 8.32
CA HIS A 534 7.59 2.01 8.92
C HIS A 534 7.77 0.57 8.34
N PRO A 535 7.45 0.29 7.06
CA PRO A 535 7.44 -1.08 6.57
C PRO A 535 8.86 -1.67 6.50
N LEU A 536 9.84 -0.91 5.99
CA LEU A 536 11.21 -1.38 5.82
C LEU A 536 11.84 -1.80 7.15
N ARG A 537 11.73 -0.95 8.17
CA ARG A 537 12.28 -1.24 9.50
C ARG A 537 11.71 -2.55 10.06
N VAL A 538 10.38 -2.68 10.09
CA VAL A 538 9.73 -3.87 10.66
C VAL A 538 10.09 -5.12 9.86
N LEU A 539 10.00 -5.08 8.54
CA LEU A 539 10.26 -6.26 7.71
C LEU A 539 11.73 -6.71 7.76
N VAL A 540 12.69 -5.78 7.81
CA VAL A 540 14.11 -6.12 8.02
C VAL A 540 14.32 -6.76 9.40
N GLU A 541 13.76 -6.19 10.47
CA GLU A 541 13.86 -6.75 11.83
C GLU A 541 13.28 -8.18 11.91
N GLU A 542 12.14 -8.44 11.23
CA GLU A 542 11.55 -9.78 11.13
C GLU A 542 12.49 -10.78 10.42
N ILE A 543 13.10 -10.39 9.30
CA ILE A 543 14.05 -11.22 8.53
C ILE A 543 15.35 -11.47 9.33
N GLU A 544 15.90 -10.44 9.95
CA GLU A 544 17.15 -10.52 10.72
C GLU A 544 17.01 -11.42 11.95
N SER A 545 15.83 -11.41 12.56
CA SER A 545 15.54 -12.25 13.74
C SER A 545 15.30 -13.72 13.42
N ALA A 546 15.11 -14.09 12.15
CA ALA A 546 14.86 -15.47 11.71
C ALA A 546 16.02 -16.42 12.07
N ARG A 547 15.67 -17.66 12.43
CA ARG A 547 16.64 -18.66 12.93
C ARG A 547 16.66 -19.96 12.14
N GLN A 548 15.57 -20.32 11.47
CA GLN A 548 15.38 -21.61 10.83
C GLN A 548 14.97 -21.49 9.37
N GLU A 549 13.89 -20.74 9.09
CA GLU A 549 13.28 -20.73 7.75
C GLU A 549 12.62 -19.37 7.46
N ILE A 550 12.75 -18.90 6.23
CA ILE A 550 12.04 -17.76 5.66
C ILE A 550 11.46 -18.20 4.31
N LEU A 551 10.14 -18.14 4.20
CA LEU A 551 9.39 -18.47 2.98
C LEU A 551 8.71 -17.20 2.48
N VAL A 552 9.08 -16.73 1.29
CA VAL A 552 8.63 -15.44 0.73
C VAL A 552 7.85 -15.71 -0.54
N GLU A 553 6.63 -15.18 -0.63
CA GLU A 553 5.75 -15.34 -1.79
C GLU A 553 5.26 -13.98 -2.27
N LEU A 554 5.67 -13.58 -3.47
CA LEU A 554 5.54 -12.20 -3.96
C LEU A 554 5.02 -12.14 -5.39
N LEU A 555 4.11 -11.19 -5.62
CA LEU A 555 3.81 -10.70 -6.96
C LEU A 555 5.04 -10.03 -7.58
N SER A 556 5.69 -9.12 -6.85
CA SER A 556 6.85 -8.39 -7.36
C SER A 556 7.79 -7.88 -6.27
N MET A 557 9.04 -7.67 -6.67
CA MET A 557 10.13 -7.12 -5.88
C MET A 557 11.02 -6.30 -6.81
N ASP A 558 11.66 -5.24 -6.32
CA ASP A 558 12.72 -4.55 -7.07
C ASP A 558 14.09 -5.09 -6.66
N LEU A 559 15.02 -5.23 -7.61
CA LEU A 559 16.43 -5.56 -7.30
C LEU A 559 17.17 -4.38 -6.65
N ILE A 560 16.94 -3.18 -7.19
CA ILE A 560 17.65 -1.95 -6.85
C ILE A 560 16.64 -0.83 -6.64
N PHE A 561 16.83 -0.04 -5.60
CA PHE A 561 16.11 1.21 -5.39
C PHE A 561 16.86 2.36 -6.06
N SER A 562 16.13 3.18 -6.81
CA SER A 562 16.65 4.34 -7.53
C SER A 562 16.38 5.62 -6.74
N PHE A 563 17.43 6.40 -6.45
CA PHE A 563 17.32 7.67 -5.74
C PHE A 563 17.71 8.83 -6.66
N GLY A 564 16.85 9.86 -6.74
CA GLY A 564 17.02 10.96 -7.71
C GLY A 564 16.48 10.62 -9.10
N ARG A 565 16.45 11.60 -10.02
CA ARG A 565 15.78 11.48 -11.34
C ARG A 565 16.41 10.41 -12.23
N ALA A 566 16.00 9.16 -12.06
CA ALA A 566 16.20 8.10 -13.03
C ALA A 566 15.05 7.11 -12.93
N SER A 567 13.88 7.53 -13.42
CA SER A 567 12.89 6.60 -13.97
C SER A 567 13.44 6.06 -15.29
N HIS A 568 14.32 5.07 -15.22
CA HIS A 568 14.62 4.18 -16.33
C HIS A 568 14.57 2.76 -15.78
N TRP A 569 13.60 1.99 -16.27
CA TRP A 569 13.56 0.54 -16.15
C TRP A 569 14.87 -0.01 -16.73
N ILE A 570 15.70 -0.65 -15.90
CA ILE A 570 16.95 -1.25 -16.37
C ILE A 570 16.61 -2.62 -16.93
N ASN A 571 16.83 -2.79 -18.23
CA ASN A 571 16.75 -4.09 -18.88
C ASN A 571 18.00 -4.91 -18.53
N LEU A 572 17.85 -5.93 -17.68
CA LEU A 572 18.93 -6.74 -17.09
C LEU A 572 19.47 -7.86 -18.01
N SER A 573 19.17 -7.83 -19.30
CA SER A 573 19.52 -8.93 -20.24
C SER A 573 21.00 -9.00 -20.65
N ARG A 574 21.90 -8.22 -20.02
CA ARG A 574 23.35 -8.28 -20.28
C ARG A 574 24.19 -8.27 -18.99
N PRO A 575 25.04 -9.29 -18.76
CA PRO A 575 25.94 -9.34 -17.60
C PRO A 575 26.94 -8.17 -17.50
N ASP A 576 27.22 -7.50 -18.62
CA ASP A 576 28.21 -6.43 -18.69
C ASP A 576 27.66 -5.05 -18.26
N ASP A 577 26.34 -4.89 -18.13
CA ASP A 577 25.72 -3.64 -17.69
C ASP A 577 25.79 -3.44 -16.15
N LEU A 578 26.27 -4.45 -15.41
CA LEU A 578 26.56 -4.35 -13.98
C LEU A 578 27.76 -3.43 -13.65
N TYR A 579 28.51 -3.00 -14.68
CA TYR A 579 29.76 -2.24 -14.53
C TYR A 579 29.68 -0.79 -15.06
N LEU A 580 28.47 -0.25 -15.24
CA LEU A 580 28.26 1.17 -15.55
C LEU A 580 28.25 1.99 -14.25
N GLN A 581 29.45 2.49 -13.91
CA GLN A 581 29.76 3.60 -13.00
C GLN A 581 28.58 4.14 -12.17
N CYS A 582 28.21 3.37 -11.14
CA CYS A 582 27.52 3.90 -9.99
C CYS A 582 28.42 4.99 -9.40
N SER A 583 28.01 6.26 -9.47
CA SER A 583 28.30 7.08 -8.30
C SER A 583 27.58 6.36 -7.16
N ALA A 584 28.34 5.84 -6.19
CA ALA A 584 27.86 5.01 -5.09
C ALA A 584 26.86 5.74 -4.14
N GLU A 585 26.35 6.89 -4.56
CA GLU A 585 25.53 7.83 -3.81
C GLU A 585 24.02 7.71 -4.11
N TYR A 586 23.58 7.04 -5.20
CA TYR A 586 22.18 7.13 -5.69
C TYR A 586 21.45 5.80 -5.91
N TRP A 587 22.10 4.66 -5.70
CA TRP A 587 21.49 3.35 -5.94
C TRP A 587 21.83 2.42 -4.78
N GLN A 588 20.84 1.75 -4.22
CA GLN A 588 21.06 0.72 -3.20
C GLN A 588 20.34 -0.57 -3.58
N VAL A 589 21.02 -1.69 -3.37
CA VAL A 589 20.37 -3.01 -3.37
C VAL A 589 19.21 -2.97 -2.39
N ASN A 590 18.06 -3.51 -2.80
CA ASN A 590 16.87 -3.61 -1.96
C ASN A 590 17.23 -4.14 -0.56
N PRO A 591 16.95 -3.38 0.53
CA PRO A 591 17.30 -3.79 1.89
C PRO A 591 16.69 -5.12 2.32
N LEU A 592 15.49 -5.45 1.84
CA LEU A 592 14.83 -6.72 2.14
C LEU A 592 15.57 -7.88 1.46
N LEU A 593 15.97 -7.70 0.21
CA LEU A 593 16.79 -8.68 -0.53
C LEU A 593 18.14 -8.91 0.16
N ARG A 594 18.81 -7.84 0.60
CA ARG A 594 20.06 -7.93 1.37
C ARG A 594 19.84 -8.74 2.66
N ALA A 595 18.79 -8.43 3.42
CA ALA A 595 18.49 -9.12 4.66
C ALA A 595 18.23 -10.63 4.45
N LEU A 596 17.57 -11.01 3.34
CA LEU A 596 17.38 -12.42 2.96
C LEU A 596 18.71 -13.14 2.68
N VAL A 597 19.60 -12.50 1.91
CA VAL A 597 20.93 -13.07 1.59
C VAL A 597 21.76 -13.21 2.86
N GLU A 598 21.72 -12.22 3.74
CA GLU A 598 22.41 -12.28 5.05
C GLU A 598 21.82 -13.37 5.94
N ALA A 599 20.51 -13.59 5.92
CA ALA A 599 19.87 -14.70 6.63
C ALA A 599 20.36 -16.07 6.12
N ALA A 600 20.43 -16.25 4.79
CA ALA A 600 21.02 -17.45 4.21
C ALA A 600 22.50 -17.62 4.60
N GLY A 601 23.27 -16.53 4.67
CA GLY A 601 24.65 -16.54 5.18
C GLY A 601 24.77 -16.96 6.65
N ARG A 602 23.72 -16.81 7.45
CA ARG A 602 23.61 -17.34 8.83
C ARG A 602 23.16 -18.80 8.89
N GLY A 603 22.89 -19.43 7.74
CA GLY A 603 22.40 -20.82 7.64
C GLY A 603 20.88 -20.97 7.78
N VAL A 604 20.12 -19.87 7.66
CA VAL A 604 18.65 -19.91 7.60
C VAL A 604 18.23 -20.43 6.21
N GLU A 605 17.22 -21.31 6.16
CA GLU A 605 16.61 -21.75 4.91
C GLU A 605 15.76 -20.62 4.32
N VAL A 606 16.09 -20.17 3.11
CA VAL A 606 15.42 -19.05 2.44
C VAL A 606 14.88 -19.50 1.09
N ARG A 607 13.56 -19.50 0.95
CA ARG A 607 12.85 -19.80 -0.30
C ARG A 607 12.06 -18.59 -0.76
N VAL A 608 12.31 -18.14 -2.00
CA VAL A 608 11.62 -17.00 -2.61
C VAL A 608 10.84 -17.47 -3.83
N LEU A 609 9.51 -17.42 -3.74
CA LEU A 609 8.59 -17.74 -4.82
C LEU A 609 8.02 -16.45 -5.42
N MET A 610 8.12 -16.30 -6.73
CA MET A 610 7.67 -15.10 -7.43
C MET A 610 6.74 -15.42 -8.60
N ASP A 611 5.87 -14.48 -8.94
CA ASP A 611 4.96 -14.59 -10.06
C ASP A 611 5.70 -14.63 -11.40
N SER A 612 5.20 -15.39 -12.38
CA SER A 612 5.79 -15.48 -13.72
C SER A 612 5.08 -14.64 -14.79
N THR A 613 4.17 -13.72 -14.43
CA THR A 613 3.46 -12.92 -15.43
C THR A 613 4.43 -11.98 -16.13
N ASP A 614 4.27 -11.89 -17.45
CA ASP A 614 4.88 -10.90 -18.33
C ASP A 614 3.87 -9.73 -18.45
N PHE A 615 4.06 -8.67 -17.66
CA PHE A 615 3.11 -7.56 -17.60
C PHE A 615 3.33 -6.54 -18.72
N ASP A 616 4.55 -6.45 -19.26
CA ASP A 616 4.88 -5.49 -20.32
C ASP A 616 4.74 -6.08 -21.75
N GLY A 617 4.59 -7.41 -21.85
CA GLY A 617 4.36 -8.15 -23.08
C GLY A 617 5.64 -8.34 -23.91
N ASP A 618 6.82 -8.25 -23.30
CA ASP A 618 8.10 -8.39 -23.98
C ASP A 618 8.52 -9.86 -24.26
N GLY A 619 7.76 -10.81 -23.72
CA GLY A 619 7.92 -12.25 -23.91
C GLY A 619 8.67 -12.95 -22.78
N GLU A 620 9.14 -12.24 -21.76
CA GLU A 620 9.82 -12.79 -20.59
C GLU A 620 9.08 -12.41 -19.29
N PRO A 621 9.05 -13.29 -18.26
CA PRO A 621 8.49 -12.91 -16.97
C PRO A 621 9.25 -11.76 -16.32
N ASP A 622 8.54 -10.74 -15.84
CA ASP A 622 9.12 -9.55 -15.18
C ASP A 622 10.07 -9.91 -14.02
N ASN A 623 9.76 -10.97 -13.27
CA ASN A 623 10.53 -11.40 -12.12
C ASN A 623 11.69 -12.36 -12.45
N ALA A 624 11.82 -12.81 -13.70
CA ALA A 624 12.87 -13.76 -14.11
C ALA A 624 14.30 -13.25 -13.82
N PRO A 625 14.63 -11.96 -14.04
CA PRO A 625 15.96 -11.43 -13.72
C PRO A 625 16.31 -11.55 -12.23
N ILE A 626 15.34 -11.35 -11.33
CA ILE A 626 15.56 -11.37 -9.88
C ILE A 626 15.76 -12.80 -9.37
N VAL A 627 14.93 -13.74 -9.86
CA VAL A 627 15.09 -15.17 -9.55
C VAL A 627 16.45 -15.67 -10.04
N SER A 628 16.85 -15.29 -11.26
CA SER A 628 18.18 -15.61 -11.82
C SER A 628 19.32 -15.03 -10.98
N TYR A 629 19.19 -13.77 -10.54
CA TYR A 629 20.16 -13.11 -9.67
C TYR A 629 20.35 -13.85 -8.35
N LEU A 630 19.27 -14.20 -7.66
CA LEU A 630 19.31 -14.91 -6.38
C LEU A 630 19.98 -16.29 -6.50
N ASN A 631 19.62 -17.06 -7.53
CA ASN A 631 20.20 -18.40 -7.75
C ASN A 631 21.68 -18.32 -8.18
N THR A 632 22.05 -17.31 -8.96
CA THR A 632 23.46 -17.05 -9.33
C THR A 632 24.29 -16.65 -8.12
N LEU A 633 23.75 -15.78 -7.26
CA LEU A 633 24.39 -15.36 -6.02
C LEU A 633 24.58 -16.54 -5.08
N SER A 634 23.52 -17.36 -4.92
CA SER A 634 23.54 -18.59 -4.14
C SER A 634 24.68 -19.53 -4.58
N SER A 635 24.78 -19.78 -5.88
CA SER A 635 25.83 -20.63 -6.48
C SER A 635 27.24 -20.04 -6.32
N THR A 636 27.38 -18.73 -6.51
CA THR A 636 28.69 -18.04 -6.48
C THR A 636 29.25 -17.92 -5.07
N MET A 637 28.37 -17.69 -4.09
CA MET A 637 28.75 -17.51 -2.68
C MET A 637 28.67 -18.82 -1.87
N GLY A 638 28.20 -19.92 -2.47
CA GLY A 638 28.02 -21.20 -1.79
C GLY A 638 26.90 -21.19 -0.74
N LEU A 639 25.86 -20.36 -0.93
CA LEU A 639 24.72 -20.24 -0.02
C LEU A 639 23.66 -21.30 -0.32
N THR A 640 23.94 -22.56 0.02
CA THR A 640 23.07 -23.71 -0.34
C THR A 640 21.64 -23.62 0.20
N THR A 641 21.40 -22.77 1.20
CA THR A 641 20.09 -22.56 1.83
C THR A 641 19.24 -21.47 1.14
N LEU A 642 19.77 -20.78 0.12
CA LEU A 642 19.04 -19.76 -0.66
C LEU A 642 18.57 -20.32 -2.00
N LYS A 643 17.24 -20.37 -2.20
CA LYS A 643 16.60 -20.83 -3.44
C LYS A 643 15.51 -19.87 -3.88
N ALA A 644 15.42 -19.59 -5.18
CA ALA A 644 14.34 -18.80 -5.76
C ALA A 644 13.70 -19.49 -6.97
N ARG A 645 12.37 -19.37 -7.12
CA ARG A 645 11.60 -19.96 -8.23
C ARG A 645 10.52 -19.00 -8.74
N LEU A 646 10.14 -19.17 -10.00
CA LEU A 646 8.92 -18.58 -10.57
C LEU A 646 7.79 -19.61 -10.51
N ILE A 647 6.61 -19.20 -10.06
CA ILE A 647 5.39 -20.00 -10.22
C ILE A 647 4.67 -19.59 -11.50
N TRP A 648 4.27 -20.58 -12.28
CA TRP A 648 3.70 -20.36 -13.61
C TRP A 648 2.19 -20.46 -13.58
N LYS A 649 1.55 -19.56 -14.34
CA LYS A 649 0.12 -19.65 -14.64
C LYS A 649 -0.20 -21.06 -15.15
N GLY A 650 -1.29 -21.62 -14.64
CA GLY A 650 -1.84 -22.88 -15.13
C GLY A 650 -1.97 -22.90 -16.65
N SER A 651 -1.29 -23.84 -17.29
CA SER A 651 -1.77 -24.36 -18.58
C SER A 651 -2.78 -25.48 -18.27
N GLU A 652 -3.60 -25.93 -19.23
CA GLU A 652 -4.52 -27.10 -19.05
C GLU A 652 -3.82 -28.43 -18.64
N ALA A 653 -2.52 -28.35 -18.37
CA ALA A 653 -1.54 -29.39 -18.36
C ALA A 653 -0.77 -29.46 -17.03
N THR A 654 -0.63 -28.32 -16.33
CA THR A 654 -0.18 -28.26 -14.94
C THR A 654 -1.42 -28.08 -14.09
N GLU A 655 -1.65 -28.90 -13.06
CA GLU A 655 -2.72 -28.64 -12.07
C GLU A 655 -2.49 -27.35 -11.25
N SER A 656 -1.58 -26.46 -11.69
CA SER A 656 -1.46 -25.11 -11.15
C SER A 656 -2.71 -24.33 -11.55
N VAL A 657 -3.58 -24.05 -10.59
CA VAL A 657 -4.92 -23.48 -10.85
C VAL A 657 -4.98 -21.97 -10.55
N ILE A 658 -3.82 -21.36 -10.34
CA ILE A 658 -3.71 -19.94 -10.04
C ILE A 658 -3.42 -19.16 -11.32
N GLU A 659 -4.12 -18.05 -11.51
CA GLU A 659 -3.97 -17.21 -12.70
C GLU A 659 -2.77 -16.28 -12.60
N VAL A 660 -2.59 -15.68 -11.42
CA VAL A 660 -1.49 -14.80 -11.04
C VAL A 660 -1.18 -15.06 -9.57
N LEU A 661 0.11 -15.14 -9.22
CA LEU A 661 0.56 -15.08 -7.84
C LEU A 661 0.52 -13.62 -7.39
N HIS A 662 -0.58 -13.21 -6.75
CA HIS A 662 -0.82 -11.84 -6.32
C HIS A 662 -0.63 -11.66 -4.79
N ASN A 663 0.11 -12.57 -4.17
CA ASN A 663 0.46 -12.50 -2.76
C ASN A 663 1.62 -11.53 -2.47
N LYS A 664 1.69 -11.04 -1.23
CA LYS A 664 2.80 -10.27 -0.67
C LYS A 664 3.10 -10.79 0.74
N GLY A 665 3.41 -12.07 0.81
CA GLY A 665 3.43 -12.84 2.04
C GLY A 665 4.84 -13.28 2.42
N MET A 666 5.05 -13.48 3.72
CA MET A 666 6.27 -14.08 4.24
C MET A 666 5.96 -14.92 5.48
N VAL A 667 6.47 -16.14 5.56
CA VAL A 667 6.43 -16.99 6.76
C VAL A 667 7.84 -17.07 7.35
N ILE A 668 7.96 -16.92 8.67
CA ILE A 668 9.24 -16.98 9.38
C ILE A 668 9.17 -18.00 10.52
N ASP A 669 10.13 -18.92 10.54
CA ASP A 669 10.36 -19.95 11.55
C ASP A 669 9.13 -20.81 11.90
N SER A 670 8.13 -20.88 11.01
CA SER A 670 6.81 -21.48 11.31
C SER A 670 6.11 -20.91 12.56
N GLU A 671 6.47 -19.69 12.97
CA GLU A 671 5.91 -19.01 14.14
C GLU A 671 5.22 -17.69 13.78
N ARG A 672 5.64 -17.07 12.67
CA ARG A 672 5.20 -15.74 12.26
C ARG A 672 4.82 -15.74 10.80
N VAL A 673 3.81 -14.94 10.45
CA VAL A 673 3.38 -14.73 9.07
C VAL A 673 3.06 -13.26 8.83
N LEU A 674 3.60 -12.72 7.74
CA LEU A 674 3.23 -11.45 7.16
C LEU A 674 2.07 -11.66 6.17
N ILE A 675 0.98 -10.94 6.40
CA ILE A 675 -0.13 -10.79 5.47
C ILE A 675 -0.16 -9.33 5.05
N SER A 676 0.03 -9.04 3.76
CA SER A 676 0.21 -7.65 3.32
C SER A 676 -0.30 -7.35 1.92
N SER A 677 -0.46 -6.06 1.64
CA SER A 677 -0.57 -5.51 0.29
C SER A 677 0.77 -5.03 -0.30
N VAL A 678 1.85 -5.08 0.49
CA VAL A 678 3.14 -4.41 0.22
C VAL A 678 4.00 -5.24 -0.74
N ASN A 679 4.06 -4.87 -2.03
CA ASN A 679 5.11 -5.43 -2.89
C ASN A 679 6.49 -4.99 -2.40
N TRP A 680 7.52 -5.80 -2.63
CA TRP A 680 8.88 -5.48 -2.16
C TRP A 680 9.63 -4.56 -3.13
N GLY A 681 8.92 -3.61 -3.71
CA GLY A 681 9.44 -2.54 -4.55
C GLY A 681 9.50 -1.21 -3.81
N GLN A 682 10.37 -0.31 -4.24
CA GLN A 682 10.63 0.97 -3.57
C GLN A 682 9.33 1.76 -3.38
N ASN A 683 8.52 1.84 -4.44
CA ASN A 683 7.32 2.65 -4.43
C ASN A 683 6.28 2.18 -3.40
N SER A 684 6.08 0.87 -3.26
CA SER A 684 5.17 0.29 -2.27
C SER A 684 5.64 0.49 -0.84
N LEU A 685 6.96 0.53 -0.63
CA LEU A 685 7.56 0.72 0.68
C LEU A 685 7.60 2.19 1.10
N THR A 686 7.78 3.13 0.16
CA THR A 686 8.08 4.53 0.49
C THR A 686 7.04 5.55 0.05
N ASN A 687 6.13 5.22 -0.88
CA ASN A 687 5.22 6.20 -1.48
C ASN A 687 3.74 5.79 -1.47
N ASN A 688 3.43 4.50 -1.57
CA ASN A 688 2.05 4.02 -1.51
C ASN A 688 1.54 3.97 -0.07
N ARG A 689 0.24 4.17 0.10
CA ARG A 689 -0.45 3.72 1.30
C ARG A 689 -0.66 2.22 1.19
N GLU A 690 0.00 1.44 2.04
CA GLU A 690 -0.14 -0.01 2.10
C GLU A 690 -0.46 -0.44 3.53
N ALA A 691 -1.06 -1.62 3.67
CA ALA A 691 -1.39 -2.19 4.96
C ALA A 691 -0.88 -3.63 5.08
N ALA A 692 -0.41 -3.98 6.27
CA ALA A 692 0.03 -5.31 6.60
C ALA A 692 -0.17 -5.64 8.08
N VAL A 693 -0.17 -6.94 8.37
CA VAL A 693 -0.06 -7.46 9.74
C VAL A 693 1.01 -8.54 9.80
N VAL A 694 1.87 -8.47 10.82
CA VAL A 694 2.74 -9.59 11.21
C VAL A 694 2.02 -10.35 12.33
N LEU A 695 1.37 -11.44 11.96
CA LEU A 695 0.67 -12.33 12.87
C LEU A 695 1.66 -13.31 13.48
N ARG A 696 1.69 -13.41 14.80
CA ARG A 696 2.54 -14.32 15.58
C ARG A 696 1.65 -15.38 16.23
N GLY A 697 1.96 -16.63 15.93
CA GLY A 697 1.24 -17.80 16.41
C GLY A 697 1.54 -19.02 15.53
N PRO A 698 2.12 -20.10 16.07
CA PRO A 698 2.46 -21.29 15.28
C PRO A 698 1.30 -21.89 14.46
N PRO A 699 0.05 -21.94 14.97
CA PRO A 699 -1.08 -22.44 14.17
C PRO A 699 -1.33 -21.61 12.90
N ALA A 700 -1.09 -20.30 12.94
CA ALA A 700 -1.29 -19.44 11.79
C ALA A 700 -0.14 -19.53 10.79
N ALA A 701 1.10 -19.47 11.26
CA ALA A 701 2.26 -19.66 10.41
C ALA A 701 2.27 -21.05 9.76
N SER A 702 1.84 -22.10 10.46
CA SER A 702 1.70 -23.45 9.91
C SER A 702 0.67 -23.54 8.77
N TYR A 703 -0.42 -22.77 8.84
CA TYR A 703 -1.42 -22.72 7.77
C TYR A 703 -0.82 -22.14 6.48
N TYR A 704 -0.23 -20.95 6.55
CA TYR A 704 0.36 -20.31 5.36
C TYR A 704 1.65 -20.98 4.89
N ARG A 705 2.39 -21.64 5.77
CA ARG A 705 3.50 -22.51 5.38
C ARG A 705 3.04 -23.66 4.49
N GLN A 706 1.90 -24.29 4.79
CA GLN A 706 1.36 -25.36 3.96
C GLN A 706 0.93 -24.84 2.59
N VAL A 707 0.34 -23.64 2.53
CA VAL A 707 0.01 -22.97 1.26
C VAL A 707 1.28 -22.71 0.47
N PHE A 708 2.29 -22.08 1.09
CA PHE A 708 3.56 -21.81 0.44
C PHE A 708 4.22 -23.07 -0.12
N LEU A 709 4.31 -24.14 0.69
CA LEU A 709 4.96 -25.38 0.24
C LEU A 709 4.21 -26.05 -0.90
N TRP A 710 2.88 -25.93 -0.92
CA TRP A 710 2.08 -26.37 -2.04
C TRP A 710 2.43 -25.60 -3.30
N ASP A 711 2.37 -24.27 -3.25
CA ASP A 711 2.68 -23.40 -4.40
C ASP A 711 4.15 -23.57 -4.85
N TRP A 712 5.08 -23.71 -3.90
CA TRP A 712 6.49 -24.02 -4.16
C TRP A 712 6.67 -25.35 -4.90
N ASN A 713 5.95 -26.39 -4.50
CA ASN A 713 5.98 -27.67 -5.19
C ASN A 713 5.40 -27.56 -6.60
N GLN A 714 4.28 -26.84 -6.77
CA GLN A 714 3.69 -26.59 -8.09
C GLN A 714 4.66 -25.84 -9.02
N SER A 715 5.48 -24.93 -8.49
CA SER A 715 6.47 -24.20 -9.28
C SER A 715 7.56 -25.11 -9.87
N ALA A 716 7.88 -26.23 -9.21
CA ALA A 716 8.84 -27.22 -9.72
C ALA A 716 8.27 -28.05 -10.89
N LEU A 717 6.95 -28.14 -11.00
CA LEU A 717 6.26 -28.94 -12.02
C LEU A 717 6.15 -28.23 -13.37
N LYS A 718 6.69 -27.00 -13.53
CA LYS A 718 6.71 -26.32 -14.83
C LYS A 718 7.33 -27.18 -15.93
N ASP A 719 8.35 -27.95 -15.58
CA ASP A 719 9.07 -28.81 -16.52
C ASP A 719 8.47 -30.22 -16.61
N PHE A 720 7.36 -30.51 -15.91
CA PHE A 720 6.86 -31.87 -15.73
C PHE A 720 5.33 -31.96 -15.79
N GLN A 721 4.80 -32.74 -16.73
CA GLN A 721 3.43 -33.22 -16.66
C GLN A 721 3.41 -34.67 -16.20
N LEU A 722 2.77 -34.91 -15.06
CA LEU A 722 2.33 -36.25 -14.69
C LEU A 722 0.88 -36.40 -15.17
N ARG A 723 0.71 -36.91 -16.39
CA ARG A 723 -0.62 -37.15 -16.94
C ARG A 723 -1.08 -38.52 -16.47
N LEU A 724 -1.85 -38.52 -15.37
CA LEU A 724 -2.82 -39.57 -15.13
C LEU A 724 -3.86 -39.48 -16.27
N LEU A 725 -3.85 -40.43 -17.21
CA LEU A 725 -4.93 -40.50 -18.20
C LEU A 725 -6.27 -40.61 -17.42
N PRO A 726 -7.19 -39.64 -17.54
CA PRO A 726 -8.24 -39.44 -16.55
C PRO A 726 -9.30 -40.56 -16.56
N GLY A 727 -9.72 -40.98 -15.36
CA GLY A 727 -10.78 -41.99 -15.20
C GLY A 727 -11.07 -42.47 -13.76
N ARG A 728 -11.31 -41.55 -12.82
CA ARG A 728 -12.12 -41.64 -11.58
C ARG A 728 -12.13 -42.97 -10.78
N PHE A 729 -11.59 -42.90 -9.54
CA PHE A 729 -11.67 -43.89 -8.45
C PHE A 729 -11.14 -45.29 -8.80
N PHE A 730 -9.94 -45.61 -8.30
CA PHE A 730 -9.49 -46.99 -8.31
C PHE A 730 -10.19 -47.74 -7.19
N THR A 731 -11.12 -48.62 -7.55
CA THR A 731 -11.76 -49.50 -6.58
C THR A 731 -10.99 -50.82 -6.54
N LEU A 732 -10.39 -51.19 -5.40
CA LEU A 732 -9.66 -52.47 -5.28
C LEU A 732 -10.09 -53.30 -4.07
N PRO A 733 -10.05 -54.64 -4.16
CA PRO A 733 -10.20 -55.51 -2.99
C PRO A 733 -9.07 -55.29 -2.01
N ALA A 734 -9.37 -55.18 -0.71
CA ALA A 734 -8.35 -55.16 0.33
C ALA A 734 -7.47 -56.42 0.24
N GLY A 735 -6.15 -56.23 0.22
CA GLY A 735 -5.14 -57.29 0.12
C GLY A 735 -4.73 -57.72 -1.30
N GLU A 736 -5.29 -57.13 -2.36
CA GLU A 736 -4.84 -57.36 -3.74
C GLU A 736 -3.98 -56.20 -4.29
N GLU A 737 -3.00 -56.53 -5.14
CA GLU A 737 -2.11 -55.56 -5.78
C GLU A 737 -2.72 -55.03 -7.09
N VAL A 738 -2.73 -53.70 -7.25
CA VAL A 738 -3.16 -53.02 -8.48
C VAL A 738 -1.99 -52.21 -9.04
N SER A 739 -1.70 -52.40 -10.34
CA SER A 739 -0.72 -51.60 -11.08
C SER A 739 -1.41 -50.46 -11.83
N VAL A 740 -1.01 -49.22 -11.54
CA VAL A 740 -1.48 -48.01 -12.22
C VAL A 740 -0.35 -47.47 -13.09
N MET A 741 -0.61 -47.24 -14.37
CA MET A 741 0.37 -46.63 -15.27
C MET A 741 0.26 -45.10 -15.23
N LEU A 742 1.35 -44.43 -14.86
CA LEU A 742 1.52 -42.99 -14.94
C LEU A 742 2.31 -42.65 -16.21
N SER A 743 1.81 -41.73 -17.02
CA SER A 743 2.61 -41.15 -18.11
C SER A 743 3.23 -39.85 -17.63
N VAL A 744 4.55 -39.79 -17.73
CA VAL A 744 5.37 -38.65 -17.33
C VAL A 744 5.94 -38.01 -18.58
N TYR A 745 5.84 -36.70 -18.70
CA TYR A 745 6.37 -35.95 -19.84
C TYR A 745 7.18 -34.73 -19.38
N ASN A 746 8.38 -34.53 -19.94
CA ASN A 746 9.17 -33.33 -19.70
C ASN A 746 8.76 -32.20 -20.68
N MET A 747 8.03 -31.20 -20.17
CA MET A 747 7.63 -29.99 -20.93
C MET A 747 8.68 -28.88 -20.89
N GLY A 748 9.71 -29.03 -20.06
CA GLY A 748 10.72 -28.03 -19.79
C GLY A 748 11.70 -27.81 -20.92
N LEU A 749 12.56 -26.81 -20.74
CA LEU A 749 13.65 -26.49 -21.66
C LEU A 749 14.97 -27.16 -21.26
N ALA A 750 15.00 -27.87 -20.13
CA ALA A 750 16.18 -28.55 -19.60
C ALA A 750 15.89 -30.04 -19.26
N PRO A 751 16.91 -30.91 -19.23
CA PRO A 751 16.78 -32.26 -18.72
C PRO A 751 16.39 -32.27 -17.24
N VAL A 752 15.53 -33.21 -16.84
CA VAL A 752 15.08 -33.36 -15.44
C VAL A 752 15.37 -34.78 -14.97
N GLU A 753 15.91 -34.88 -13.76
CA GLU A 753 16.08 -36.13 -13.03
C GLU A 753 15.03 -36.19 -11.91
N VAL A 754 14.31 -37.31 -11.83
CA VAL A 754 13.30 -37.55 -10.81
C VAL A 754 13.60 -38.86 -10.09
N SER A 755 13.72 -38.80 -8.78
CA SER A 755 13.78 -40.00 -7.91
C SER A 755 12.41 -40.26 -7.28
N LEU A 756 11.93 -41.49 -7.36
CA LEU A 756 10.65 -41.92 -6.78
C LEU A 756 10.89 -42.73 -5.50
N ALA A 757 10.33 -42.24 -4.39
CA ALA A 757 10.40 -42.94 -3.11
C ALA A 757 9.04 -43.54 -2.73
N PRO A 758 8.98 -44.79 -2.23
CA PRO A 758 7.72 -45.35 -1.73
C PRO A 758 7.25 -44.55 -0.51
N PRO A 759 6.01 -44.03 -0.50
CA PRO A 759 5.53 -43.21 0.61
C PRO A 759 5.43 -44.04 1.90
N PRO A 760 5.75 -43.45 3.07
CA PRO A 760 5.60 -44.13 4.34
C PRO A 760 4.12 -44.30 4.69
N GLY A 761 3.67 -45.53 4.96
CA GLY A 761 2.30 -45.79 5.43
C GLY A 761 2.08 -47.23 5.88
N GLU A 762 1.39 -47.43 7.00
CA GLU A 762 1.06 -48.76 7.53
C GLU A 762 -0.03 -49.49 6.73
N ASN A 763 -0.79 -48.77 5.89
CA ASN A 763 -2.01 -49.27 5.24
C ASN A 763 -1.96 -49.35 3.70
N LEU A 764 -0.94 -48.77 3.06
CA LEU A 764 -0.69 -48.89 1.61
C LEU A 764 0.73 -49.37 1.40
N LEU A 765 0.92 -50.52 0.75
CA LEU A 765 2.20 -50.93 0.22
C LEU A 765 2.31 -50.42 -1.23
N VAL A 766 3.32 -49.62 -1.51
CA VAL A 766 3.52 -48.97 -2.81
C VAL A 766 4.90 -49.31 -3.34
N SER A 767 4.98 -49.68 -4.62
CA SER A 767 6.26 -49.82 -5.34
C SER A 767 6.15 -49.25 -6.75
N TYR A 768 7.28 -48.83 -7.31
CA TYR A 768 7.36 -48.24 -8.64
C TYR A 768 8.15 -49.16 -9.58
N SER A 769 7.79 -49.20 -10.86
CA SER A 769 8.56 -49.96 -11.86
C SER A 769 9.94 -49.39 -12.14
N VAL A 770 10.17 -48.13 -11.79
CA VAL A 770 11.45 -47.42 -11.88
C VAL A 770 11.63 -46.58 -10.63
N GLU A 771 12.86 -46.55 -10.09
CA GLU A 771 13.23 -45.75 -8.91
C GLU A 771 13.79 -44.38 -9.30
N GLU A 772 14.40 -44.28 -10.49
CA GLU A 772 14.95 -43.03 -11.04
C GLU A 772 14.50 -42.87 -12.49
N LEU A 773 14.25 -41.62 -12.88
CA LEU A 773 13.81 -41.24 -14.22
C LEU A 773 14.59 -40.01 -14.70
N SER A 774 15.31 -40.18 -15.82
CA SER A 774 15.95 -39.08 -16.55
C SER A 774 15.14 -38.79 -17.82
N LEU A 775 14.69 -37.55 -17.99
CA LEU A 775 13.95 -37.13 -19.19
C LEU A 775 14.57 -35.90 -19.81
N GLN A 776 14.85 -35.97 -21.12
CA GLN A 776 15.19 -34.81 -21.93
C GLN A 776 13.94 -33.97 -22.26
N PRO A 777 14.09 -32.68 -22.58
CA PRO A 777 12.99 -31.84 -23.09
C PRO A 777 12.19 -32.54 -24.20
N GLY A 778 10.88 -32.70 -23.98
CA GLY A 778 9.96 -33.34 -24.91
C GLY A 778 9.88 -34.86 -24.83
N GLU A 779 10.64 -35.53 -23.96
CA GLU A 779 10.54 -36.98 -23.76
C GLU A 779 9.36 -37.37 -22.86
N THR A 780 8.82 -38.57 -23.11
CA THR A 780 7.78 -39.21 -22.30
C THR A 780 8.29 -40.52 -21.73
N ALA A 781 8.00 -40.80 -20.47
CA ALA A 781 8.16 -42.13 -19.86
C ALA A 781 6.84 -42.63 -19.26
N SER A 782 6.77 -43.93 -19.02
CA SER A 782 5.65 -44.56 -18.30
C SER A 782 6.15 -45.28 -17.07
N ILE A 783 5.52 -45.00 -15.93
CA ILE A 783 5.87 -45.55 -14.62
C ILE A 783 4.68 -46.35 -14.13
N TYR A 784 4.88 -47.62 -13.78
CA TYR A 784 3.84 -48.41 -13.14
C TYR A 784 3.97 -48.30 -11.63
N VAL A 785 2.91 -47.88 -10.97
CA VAL A 785 2.77 -47.83 -9.51
C VAL A 785 1.96 -49.04 -9.08
N ASN A 786 2.59 -49.96 -8.37
CA ASN A 786 1.90 -51.11 -7.79
C ASN A 786 1.47 -50.76 -6.36
N ILE A 787 0.19 -50.97 -6.07
CA ILE A 787 -0.44 -50.53 -4.82
C ILE A 787 -1.21 -51.70 -4.21
N THR A 788 -0.98 -51.98 -2.93
CA THR A 788 -1.76 -52.95 -2.15
C THR A 788 -2.34 -52.27 -0.91
N ALA A 789 -3.67 -52.27 -0.75
CA ALA A 789 -4.33 -51.74 0.44
C ALA A 789 -4.49 -52.81 1.51
N GLY A 790 -4.02 -52.54 2.73
CA GLY A 790 -4.07 -53.47 3.86
C GLY A 790 -5.45 -53.61 4.51
N ALA A 791 -6.36 -52.66 4.30
CA ALA A 791 -7.72 -52.66 4.82
C ALA A 791 -8.68 -51.95 3.85
N ALA A 792 -9.99 -52.08 4.10
CA ALA A 792 -11.00 -51.31 3.37
C ALA A 792 -11.06 -49.85 3.87
N GLY A 793 -11.30 -48.92 2.95
CA GLY A 793 -11.34 -47.48 3.21
C GLY A 793 -10.98 -46.66 1.98
N ASP A 794 -11.23 -45.35 2.04
CA ASP A 794 -10.77 -44.41 1.04
C ASP A 794 -9.37 -43.89 1.41
N TYR A 795 -8.46 -43.90 0.45
CA TYR A 795 -7.08 -43.48 0.58
C TYR A 795 -6.73 -42.48 -0.54
N THR A 796 -5.85 -41.54 -0.22
CA THR A 796 -5.18 -40.68 -1.22
C THR A 796 -3.70 -41.02 -1.19
N LEU A 797 -3.19 -41.58 -2.29
CA LEU A 797 -1.78 -41.83 -2.48
C LEU A 797 -1.15 -40.59 -3.11
N ILE A 798 -0.28 -39.92 -2.37
CA ILE A 798 0.60 -38.89 -2.91
C ILE A 798 1.78 -39.58 -3.57
N ILE A 799 2.13 -39.19 -4.80
CA ILE A 799 3.30 -39.68 -5.53
C ILE A 799 4.44 -38.67 -5.27
N PRO A 800 5.36 -38.96 -4.34
CA PRO A 800 6.51 -38.10 -4.12
C PRO A 800 7.54 -38.28 -5.24
N GLY A 801 8.14 -37.18 -5.64
CA GLY A 801 9.35 -37.15 -6.45
C GLY A 801 10.42 -36.30 -5.78
N GLU A 802 11.67 -36.52 -6.11
CA GLU A 802 12.75 -35.59 -5.78
C GLU A 802 13.13 -34.80 -7.03
N VAL A 803 13.04 -33.47 -6.97
CA VAL A 803 13.46 -32.54 -8.04
C VAL A 803 14.40 -31.51 -7.43
N ASP A 804 15.61 -31.37 -7.99
CA ASP A 804 16.68 -30.50 -7.46
C ASP A 804 17.05 -30.76 -5.98
N GLY A 805 16.98 -32.02 -5.54
CA GLY A 805 17.27 -32.40 -4.15
C GLY A 805 16.14 -32.07 -3.15
N GLU A 806 14.95 -31.69 -3.64
CA GLU A 806 13.77 -31.39 -2.82
C GLU A 806 12.65 -32.39 -3.11
N VAL A 807 11.99 -32.87 -2.06
CA VAL A 807 10.81 -33.74 -2.21
C VAL A 807 9.61 -32.90 -2.63
N VAL A 808 9.09 -33.15 -3.83
CA VAL A 808 7.92 -32.51 -4.44
C VAL A 808 6.79 -33.52 -4.63
N GLU A 809 5.54 -33.05 -4.57
CA GLU A 809 4.38 -33.86 -4.95
C GLU A 809 4.24 -33.82 -6.48
N LEU A 810 4.48 -34.96 -7.15
CA LEU A 810 4.35 -35.06 -8.61
C LEU A 810 2.89 -35.29 -9.05
N GLY A 811 2.04 -35.75 -8.13
CA GLY A 811 0.61 -35.99 -8.36
C GLY A 811 -0.04 -36.80 -7.24
N ALA A 812 -1.37 -36.92 -7.26
CA ALA A 812 -2.13 -37.69 -6.29
C ALA A 812 -3.10 -38.68 -6.95
N LEU A 813 -3.28 -39.85 -6.33
CA LEU A 813 -4.19 -40.90 -6.76
C LEU A 813 -5.23 -41.18 -5.66
N HIS A 814 -6.52 -41.02 -5.98
CA HIS A 814 -7.61 -41.40 -5.08
C HIS A 814 -7.99 -42.86 -5.27
N ILE A 815 -8.02 -43.59 -4.16
CA ILE A 815 -8.15 -45.04 -4.08
C ILE A 815 -9.28 -45.37 -3.11
N SER A 816 -10.22 -46.23 -3.51
CA SER A 816 -11.26 -46.76 -2.63
C SER A 816 -11.09 -48.27 -2.49
N ALA A 817 -10.69 -48.75 -1.31
CA ALA A 817 -10.55 -50.18 -1.05
C ALA A 817 -11.80 -50.73 -0.36
N TYR A 818 -12.25 -51.91 -0.75
CA TYR A 818 -13.41 -52.57 -0.14
C TYR A 818 -13.05 -53.98 0.33
N GLU A 819 -13.75 -54.46 1.37
CA GLU A 819 -13.71 -55.88 1.72
C GLU A 819 -14.50 -56.65 0.67
N ALA A 820 -13.81 -57.50 -0.09
CA ALA A 820 -14.50 -58.40 -1.02
C ALA A 820 -15.47 -59.28 -0.23
N PRO A 821 -16.75 -59.40 -0.64
CA PRO A 821 -17.65 -60.36 -0.02
C PRO A 821 -17.02 -61.74 -0.13
N GLU A 822 -16.93 -62.46 1.00
CA GLU A 822 -16.33 -63.80 1.07
C GLU A 822 -16.73 -64.62 -0.15
N LYS A 823 -15.73 -65.19 -0.84
CA LYS A 823 -15.92 -66.10 -1.98
C LYS A 823 -17.09 -67.04 -1.69
N ILE A 824 -18.21 -66.84 -2.37
CA ILE A 824 -19.29 -67.83 -2.40
C ILE A 824 -18.69 -69.07 -3.06
N THR A 825 -18.34 -70.04 -2.22
CA THR A 825 -17.94 -71.37 -2.65
C THR A 825 -19.18 -72.00 -3.27
N ALA A 826 -19.15 -72.14 -4.60
CA ALA A 826 -20.21 -72.78 -5.35
C ALA A 826 -20.38 -74.23 -4.87
N VAL A 827 -21.46 -74.50 -4.14
CA VAL A 827 -22.03 -75.82 -3.93
C VAL A 827 -23.55 -75.68 -4.03
N GLY A 828 -24.18 -76.37 -4.99
CA GLY A 828 -25.62 -76.61 -4.98
C GLY A 828 -26.32 -76.30 -6.29
N GLU A 829 -26.76 -77.37 -6.93
CA GLU A 829 -27.48 -77.44 -8.20
C GLU A 829 -28.78 -76.62 -8.26
N GLY A 830 -29.04 -76.04 -9.44
CA GLY A 830 -30.40 -75.84 -9.96
C GLY A 830 -30.99 -74.43 -9.84
N GLY A 831 -31.01 -73.69 -10.96
CA GLY A 831 -31.86 -72.52 -11.13
C GLY A 831 -31.23 -71.43 -11.98
N GLU A 832 -31.74 -71.27 -13.19
CA GLU A 832 -31.31 -70.28 -14.19
C GLU A 832 -31.59 -68.84 -13.74
N GLY A 833 -30.62 -67.93 -13.95
CA GLY A 833 -30.88 -66.57 -14.40
C GLY A 833 -30.64 -65.41 -13.41
N GLU A 834 -29.66 -64.56 -13.79
CA GLU A 834 -29.50 -63.12 -13.48
C GLU A 834 -28.66 -62.71 -12.25
N PRO A 835 -27.32 -62.62 -12.44
CA PRO A 835 -26.65 -61.31 -12.37
C PRO A 835 -25.67 -61.01 -13.54
N LEU A 836 -25.58 -61.88 -14.55
CA LEU A 836 -24.68 -61.69 -15.71
C LEU A 836 -25.22 -60.72 -16.79
N LEU A 837 -26.46 -60.25 -16.67
CA LEU A 837 -27.11 -59.43 -17.70
C LEU A 837 -26.61 -57.97 -17.69
N TYR A 838 -26.24 -57.42 -16.54
CA TYR A 838 -25.80 -56.01 -16.45
C TYR A 838 -24.40 -55.76 -17.02
N LEU A 839 -23.48 -56.74 -16.92
CA LEU A 839 -22.11 -56.57 -17.43
C LEU A 839 -22.04 -56.75 -18.96
N ILE A 840 -22.87 -57.63 -19.53
CA ILE A 840 -22.89 -57.89 -20.99
C ILE A 840 -23.59 -56.76 -21.76
N ILE A 841 -24.59 -56.09 -21.15
CA ILE A 841 -25.28 -54.95 -21.78
C ILE A 841 -24.35 -53.73 -21.94
N ILE A 842 -23.46 -53.47 -20.98
CA ILE A 842 -22.54 -52.32 -21.03
C ILE A 842 -21.44 -52.53 -22.09
N VAL A 843 -20.88 -53.74 -22.19
CA VAL A 843 -19.84 -54.05 -23.18
C VAL A 843 -20.38 -54.00 -24.62
N LEU A 844 -21.62 -54.46 -24.84
CA LEU A 844 -22.25 -54.39 -26.17
C LEU A 844 -22.67 -52.97 -26.56
N PHE A 845 -23.02 -52.11 -25.60
CA PHE A 845 -23.39 -50.71 -25.87
C PHE A 845 -22.18 -49.86 -26.29
N VAL A 846 -21.01 -50.09 -25.68
CA VAL A 846 -19.75 -49.42 -26.03
C VAL A 846 -19.24 -49.87 -27.40
N ALA A 847 -19.35 -51.17 -27.72
CA ALA A 847 -18.98 -51.69 -29.04
C ALA A 847 -19.87 -51.13 -30.18
N LEU A 848 -21.17 -50.91 -29.93
CA LEU A 848 -22.11 -50.36 -30.91
C LEU A 848 -21.83 -48.87 -31.19
N ILE A 849 -21.40 -48.10 -30.19
CA ILE A 849 -21.01 -46.69 -30.34
C ILE A 849 -19.72 -46.56 -31.15
N PHE A 850 -18.74 -47.45 -30.92
CA PHE A 850 -17.50 -47.48 -31.71
C PHE A 850 -17.75 -47.85 -33.19
N ASP A 851 -18.61 -48.83 -33.49
CA ASP A 851 -18.98 -49.21 -34.87
C ASP A 851 -19.79 -48.09 -35.57
N LEU A 852 -20.65 -47.37 -34.84
CA LEU A 852 -21.40 -46.21 -35.39
C LEU A 852 -20.49 -45.00 -35.70
N LEU A 853 -19.50 -44.72 -34.85
CA LEU A 853 -18.52 -43.66 -35.07
C LEU A 853 -17.58 -44.00 -36.23
N GLN A 854 -17.13 -45.25 -36.34
CA GLN A 854 -16.27 -45.69 -37.45
C GLN A 854 -16.99 -45.60 -38.81
N ARG A 855 -18.27 -45.98 -38.88
CA ARG A 855 -19.12 -45.82 -40.08
C ARG A 855 -19.47 -44.37 -40.41
N PHE A 856 -19.45 -43.47 -39.43
CA PHE A 856 -19.64 -42.04 -39.64
C PHE A 856 -18.42 -41.39 -40.31
N PHE A 857 -17.20 -41.81 -39.95
CA PHE A 857 -15.97 -41.33 -40.58
C PHE A 857 -15.72 -41.94 -41.97
N GLU A 858 -16.10 -43.20 -42.20
CA GLU A 858 -15.98 -43.83 -43.52
C GLU A 858 -16.96 -43.24 -44.57
N ARG A 859 -18.10 -42.68 -44.16
CA ARG A 859 -19.08 -42.06 -45.08
C ARG A 859 -18.70 -40.66 -45.59
N ARG A 860 -17.67 -40.00 -45.05
CA ARG A 860 -17.18 -38.70 -45.55
C ARG A 860 -15.94 -38.79 -46.43
N GLY A 861 -15.31 -39.96 -46.55
CA GLY A 861 -14.13 -40.19 -47.38
C GLY A 861 -14.42 -41.07 -48.60
N GLY A 862 -15.20 -40.60 -49.60
CA GLY A 862 -15.37 -41.38 -50.83
C GLY A 862 -16.37 -40.86 -51.87
N GLY A 863 -15.86 -40.13 -52.87
CA GLY A 863 -16.51 -39.87 -54.16
C GLY A 863 -16.26 -38.44 -54.63
N GLY A 864 -15.52 -38.12 -55.70
CA GLY A 864 -14.99 -38.87 -56.82
C GLY A 864 -15.17 -38.00 -58.08
N GLY A 865 -14.09 -37.59 -58.78
CA GLY A 865 -14.23 -36.64 -59.90
C GLY A 865 -13.05 -36.53 -60.87
N ARG A 866 -12.64 -37.67 -61.44
CA ARG A 866 -12.13 -37.89 -62.82
C ARG A 866 -11.15 -36.90 -63.52
N VAL A 867 -10.02 -37.49 -63.96
CA VAL A 867 -9.47 -37.50 -65.37
C VAL A 867 -8.71 -36.22 -65.80
N ARG A 868 -7.49 -36.21 -66.39
CA ARG A 868 -6.65 -37.19 -67.11
C ARG A 868 -5.20 -36.64 -67.17
N ARG A 869 -4.21 -37.54 -67.24
CA ARG A 869 -2.82 -37.26 -67.64
C ARG A 869 -2.72 -36.64 -69.04
N ARG A 870 -1.84 -35.64 -69.21
CA ARG A 870 -0.91 -35.52 -70.35
C ARG A 870 0.29 -34.66 -69.94
N VAL A 871 1.48 -35.22 -70.12
CA VAL A 871 2.77 -34.50 -70.27
C VAL A 871 2.89 -34.19 -71.78
N PRO A 872 3.37 -33.00 -72.20
CA PRO A 872 4.78 -32.81 -72.58
C PRO A 872 5.34 -31.42 -72.18
N GLU A 873 6.59 -31.36 -71.68
CA GLU A 873 7.82 -30.88 -72.35
C GLU A 873 8.14 -29.39 -72.13
N GLU A 874 9.46 -29.15 -72.11
CA GLU A 874 10.21 -27.91 -71.95
C GLU A 874 9.82 -26.82 -72.96
N GLU A 875 9.87 -25.54 -72.54
CA GLU A 875 10.64 -24.47 -73.22
C GLU A 875 10.54 -23.14 -72.45
N ASP A 876 11.70 -22.75 -71.91
CA ASP A 876 12.37 -21.45 -72.04
C ASP A 876 11.61 -20.09 -72.03
N SER A 877 12.06 -19.27 -71.08
CA SER A 877 12.54 -17.90 -71.28
C SER A 877 11.64 -16.68 -70.91
N ARG A 878 12.33 -15.79 -70.18
CA ARG A 878 12.21 -14.31 -70.07
C ARG A 878 11.30 -13.73 -68.99
N GLY A 879 11.98 -13.11 -68.01
CA GLY A 879 11.79 -11.68 -67.80
C GLY A 879 11.84 -11.21 -66.35
N ALA A 880 12.97 -10.60 -65.99
CA ALA A 880 13.15 -9.49 -65.03
C ALA A 880 12.44 -9.61 -63.65
N GLY A 881 13.17 -9.67 -62.54
CA GLY A 881 14.03 -8.56 -62.11
C GLY A 881 13.17 -7.51 -61.39
N GLY A 882 13.14 -7.56 -60.06
CA GLY A 882 12.35 -6.64 -59.24
C GLY A 882 12.45 -6.94 -57.76
N LEU A 883 13.66 -6.73 -57.22
CA LEU A 883 13.90 -6.49 -55.80
C LEU A 883 13.12 -5.27 -55.30
N LEU A 884 12.95 -5.22 -53.97
CA LEU A 884 12.40 -4.17 -53.10
C LEU A 884 10.94 -4.46 -52.69
N GLN A 885 10.51 -4.37 -51.43
CA GLN A 885 11.12 -4.16 -50.11
C GLN A 885 9.94 -4.36 -49.13
N CYS A 886 10.23 -4.75 -47.90
CA CYS A 886 9.39 -4.54 -46.70
C CYS A 886 8.75 -3.14 -46.67
N PRO A 887 7.63 -2.92 -45.95
CA PRO A 887 7.24 -3.51 -44.67
C PRO A 887 6.09 -4.53 -44.73
#